data_AF-A0A1H4FTJ7-F1
#
_entry.id   AF-A0A1H4FTJ7-F1
#
_cell.length_a   1.000
_cell.length_b   1.000
_cell.length_c   1.000
_cell.angle_alpha   90.00
_cell.angle_beta   90.00
_cell.angle_gamma   90.00
#
_symmetry.space_group_name_H-M   'P 1'
#
loop_
_entity.id
_entity.type
_entity.pdbx_description
1 polymer ?
#
loop_
_entity_poly.entity_id
_entity_poly.type
_entity_poly.pdbx_seq_one_letter_code
_entity_poly.pdbx_strand_id
1 'polypeptide(L)'
;MGSTIAANEPAAAPKSSSRLFSMMAVSQPPGVQGLDVSGWQQMNASTWAQVWANGGRFAYVKATEATDYVSSQFTEQYNDSYNAGLAHGAYHFATPNTSSGAAQATWFLNHGGQGTSDGRTMPPLLDIEYNPYGATCYGLSAAAMVSWIRDFSNTVQARTGRLPAIYSTTNWWIQCTGNSSAFSANPLFIARYPDNISSGAGTLPAGWSSYTIWQYANSGIFPGDQDVFNGSMTDLQTYALGSSLARTVNNPTVYLISDSGKYPISSEVLLGALSPLGQVAYVSQGYLDSFSTGQVAGRIIRGPDGAIYFYDAGIKLPIATCDLVEAYGGACNPAGYVQLSAGQVARFSTGPALTSLMNSRGGPLYYMQGGQRHEVLDAASQTAAGISVPYNTLSATALVTYPFGTPIVRDGVYATQAGTGGGVVLSGGKAMPVDPDTAAATGLTAMAVGSLQAGSIAALPAGSAFSGVMQTSGGTTISVAASDGAHPWAAGVGGAAFRPVTVPSAFLSSWPSKPAVQVGSAVKSNTSATVYLVMQNDIRPIASWDAFLALNGGAAPAISVVSPAVIAALPKGPVALTSGTLVRNETSATVYLVNGVTNKIPFGSFDPPNAAGFTQFTYTTDDRLAGYPTSGTLLNYGVLCGTQKYVSAGGSIHAVGTSLAAQYPFTYVQLDSFLCRLVTKGIDATPFIRTPDGTIYYLDGGKKHAISSMARFNELSAGQPFLNVTPGFASGIPSGAAT
;
A
#
# COMPACT_ATOMS: atom_id res chain seq x y z
N MET A 1 -18.42 -40.69 -46.67
CA MET A 1 -19.75 -41.21 -46.26
C MET A 1 -20.57 -40.09 -45.63
N GLY A 2 -21.91 -40.15 -45.70
CA GLY A 2 -22.77 -39.28 -44.87
C GLY A 2 -22.71 -39.70 -43.40
N SER A 3 -23.36 -38.94 -42.50
CA SER A 3 -23.38 -39.18 -41.03
C SER A 3 -23.44 -40.67 -40.69
N THR A 4 -22.39 -41.19 -40.02
CA THR A 4 -22.36 -42.62 -39.60
C THR A 4 -23.22 -42.89 -38.37
N ILE A 5 -23.74 -41.82 -37.76
CA ILE A 5 -24.56 -41.82 -36.55
C ILE A 5 -25.80 -42.69 -36.71
N ALA A 6 -26.57 -42.52 -37.79
CA ALA A 6 -27.81 -43.27 -37.99
C ALA A 6 -27.62 -44.80 -38.07
N ALA A 7 -26.41 -45.26 -38.39
CA ALA A 7 -26.08 -46.68 -38.46
C ALA A 7 -25.58 -47.26 -37.12
N ASN A 8 -25.10 -46.42 -36.20
CA ASN A 8 -24.46 -46.85 -34.95
C ASN A 8 -25.25 -46.45 -33.70
N GLU A 9 -26.11 -45.44 -33.80
CA GLU A 9 -27.04 -45.02 -32.77
C GLU A 9 -28.44 -45.55 -33.11
N PRO A 10 -29.26 -45.92 -32.12
CA PRO A 10 -30.63 -46.32 -32.36
C PRO A 10 -31.41 -45.17 -33.03
N ALA A 11 -31.68 -45.32 -34.32
CA ALA A 11 -32.54 -44.41 -35.06
C ALA A 11 -34.02 -44.65 -34.73
N ALA A 12 -34.83 -43.60 -34.86
CA ALA A 12 -36.27 -43.72 -34.93
C ALA A 12 -36.69 -44.72 -36.02
N ALA A 13 -37.69 -45.56 -35.74
CA ALA A 13 -38.21 -46.52 -36.71
C ALA A 13 -38.66 -45.83 -38.02
N PRO A 14 -38.47 -46.48 -39.20
CA PRO A 14 -38.87 -45.88 -40.47
C PRO A 14 -40.38 -45.65 -40.49
N LYS A 15 -40.81 -44.39 -40.65
CA LYS A 15 -42.22 -44.07 -40.87
C LYS A 15 -42.65 -44.65 -42.22
N SER A 16 -43.52 -45.65 -42.14
CA SER A 16 -44.16 -46.31 -43.27
C SER A 16 -44.71 -45.29 -44.28
N SER A 17 -44.41 -45.52 -45.54
CA SER A 17 -44.93 -44.81 -46.69
C SER A 17 -46.42 -45.11 -46.89
N SER A 18 -47.31 -44.40 -46.18
CA SER A 18 -48.67 -44.21 -46.67
C SER A 18 -49.38 -42.97 -46.09
N ARG A 19 -49.82 -42.13 -47.05
CA ARG A 19 -50.99 -41.22 -47.06
C ARG A 19 -50.91 -39.83 -46.40
N LEU A 20 -51.28 -38.88 -47.27
CA LEU A 20 -51.94 -37.58 -47.08
C LEU A 20 -51.09 -36.45 -46.45
N PHE A 21 -50.74 -35.49 -47.32
CA PHE A 21 -50.23 -34.17 -46.99
C PHE A 21 -51.19 -33.43 -46.06
N SER A 22 -50.95 -33.53 -44.75
CA SER A 22 -51.27 -32.46 -43.82
C SER A 22 -49.96 -31.74 -43.54
N MET A 23 -49.92 -30.42 -43.74
CA MET A 23 -48.79 -29.57 -43.35
C MET A 23 -48.66 -29.59 -41.82
N MET A 24 -48.08 -30.64 -41.26
CA MET A 24 -47.52 -30.58 -39.92
C MET A 24 -46.19 -29.86 -40.04
N ALA A 25 -46.11 -28.67 -39.44
CA ALA A 25 -44.85 -27.96 -39.28
C ALA A 25 -43.82 -28.94 -38.69
N VAL A 26 -42.73 -29.19 -39.41
CA VAL A 26 -41.59 -29.95 -38.87
C VAL A 26 -41.11 -29.15 -37.66
N SER A 27 -41.27 -29.71 -36.46
CA SER A 27 -40.90 -29.02 -35.22
C SER A 27 -39.38 -28.82 -35.20
N GLN A 28 -38.90 -27.59 -35.34
CA GLN A 28 -37.49 -27.25 -35.15
C GLN A 28 -37.21 -26.94 -33.68
N PRO A 29 -36.04 -27.31 -33.14
CA PRO A 29 -35.65 -26.87 -31.80
C PRO A 29 -35.43 -25.35 -31.74
N PRO A 30 -35.63 -24.71 -30.58
CA PRO A 30 -35.39 -23.28 -30.43
C PRO A 30 -33.91 -22.94 -30.61
N GLY A 31 -33.64 -21.83 -31.30
CA GLY A 31 -32.28 -21.37 -31.60
C GLY A 31 -32.14 -20.96 -33.06
N VAL A 32 -30.94 -20.57 -33.46
CA VAL A 32 -30.65 -20.20 -34.84
C VAL A 32 -30.49 -21.48 -35.65
N GLN A 33 -31.22 -21.61 -36.77
CA GLN A 33 -31.20 -22.83 -37.58
C GLN A 33 -30.03 -22.83 -38.58
N GLY A 34 -29.51 -24.01 -38.87
CA GLY A 34 -28.45 -24.25 -39.83
C GLY A 34 -28.43 -25.69 -40.33
N LEU A 35 -27.35 -26.03 -41.00
CA LEU A 35 -27.12 -27.33 -41.63
C LEU A 35 -25.62 -27.64 -41.69
N ASP A 36 -25.30 -28.91 -41.90
CA ASP A 36 -23.99 -29.30 -42.38
C ASP A 36 -24.10 -30.21 -43.61
N VAL A 37 -23.14 -30.03 -44.52
CA VAL A 37 -23.13 -30.66 -45.84
C VAL A 37 -21.73 -31.13 -46.22
N SER A 38 -21.71 -32.02 -47.19
CA SER A 38 -20.48 -32.61 -47.74
C SER A 38 -20.63 -32.85 -49.24
N GLY A 39 -19.68 -33.57 -49.84
CA GLY A 39 -19.76 -33.98 -51.24
C GLY A 39 -20.97 -34.89 -51.58
N TRP A 40 -21.74 -35.35 -50.59
CA TRP A 40 -22.99 -36.09 -50.83
C TRP A 40 -24.17 -35.20 -51.26
N GLN A 41 -24.15 -33.93 -50.88
CA GLN A 41 -25.19 -32.98 -51.24
C GLN A 41 -24.76 -32.21 -52.50
N GLN A 42 -25.55 -32.31 -53.57
CA GLN A 42 -25.38 -31.47 -54.75
C GLN A 42 -25.95 -30.07 -54.45
N MET A 43 -25.07 -29.12 -54.16
CA MET A 43 -25.42 -27.77 -53.77
C MET A 43 -25.02 -26.78 -54.86
N ASN A 44 -25.81 -25.73 -55.04
CA ASN A 44 -25.48 -24.60 -55.91
C ASN A 44 -26.06 -23.31 -55.31
N ALA A 45 -25.74 -22.16 -55.90
CA ALA A 45 -26.22 -20.85 -55.43
C ALA A 45 -27.75 -20.76 -55.19
N SER A 46 -28.57 -21.40 -56.03
CA SER A 46 -30.03 -21.39 -55.84
C SER A 46 -30.47 -22.21 -54.63
N THR A 47 -29.82 -23.34 -54.38
CA THR A 47 -30.03 -24.15 -53.18
C THR A 47 -29.70 -23.35 -51.92
N TRP A 48 -28.58 -22.61 -51.92
CA TRP A 48 -28.19 -21.78 -50.78
C TRP A 48 -29.14 -20.59 -50.54
N ALA A 49 -29.63 -19.95 -51.62
CA ALA A 49 -30.66 -18.93 -51.51
C ALA A 49 -31.96 -19.49 -50.88
N GLN A 50 -32.33 -20.73 -51.23
CA GLN A 50 -33.47 -21.43 -50.62
C GLN A 50 -33.20 -21.74 -49.13
N VAL A 51 -31.99 -22.18 -48.76
CA VAL A 51 -31.60 -22.39 -47.36
C VAL A 51 -31.81 -21.09 -46.55
N TRP A 52 -31.32 -19.95 -47.07
CA TRP A 52 -31.51 -18.66 -46.43
C TRP A 52 -33.00 -18.28 -46.29
N ALA A 53 -33.77 -18.42 -47.36
CA ALA A 53 -35.21 -18.13 -47.39
C ALA A 53 -36.00 -19.01 -46.40
N ASN A 54 -35.58 -20.26 -46.22
CA ASN A 54 -36.15 -21.21 -45.25
C ASN A 54 -35.66 -20.97 -43.81
N GLY A 55 -34.86 -19.92 -43.56
CA GLY A 55 -34.45 -19.52 -42.22
C GLY A 55 -33.06 -20.04 -41.78
N GLY A 56 -32.32 -20.72 -42.65
CA GLY A 56 -30.95 -21.14 -42.37
C GLY A 56 -30.01 -19.93 -42.24
N ARG A 57 -29.14 -19.92 -41.23
CA ARG A 57 -28.22 -18.80 -40.95
C ARG A 57 -26.77 -19.22 -40.77
N PHE A 58 -26.50 -20.51 -40.63
CA PHE A 58 -25.13 -21.03 -40.66
C PHE A 58 -25.03 -22.34 -41.41
N ALA A 59 -23.83 -22.66 -41.90
CA ALA A 59 -23.50 -23.94 -42.50
C ALA A 59 -22.10 -24.44 -42.12
N TYR A 60 -21.94 -25.73 -41.83
CA TYR A 60 -20.64 -26.41 -41.84
C TYR A 60 -20.47 -27.23 -43.13
N VAL A 61 -19.28 -27.20 -43.73
CA VAL A 61 -18.98 -27.87 -45.01
C VAL A 61 -17.78 -28.78 -44.86
N LYS A 62 -17.89 -30.03 -45.30
CA LYS A 62 -16.77 -30.98 -45.25
C LYS A 62 -15.61 -30.51 -46.11
N ALA A 63 -14.46 -30.26 -45.49
CA ALA A 63 -13.25 -29.89 -46.20
C ALA A 63 -12.37 -31.11 -46.48
N THR A 64 -12.04 -31.88 -45.44
CA THR A 64 -11.05 -32.96 -45.51
C THR A 64 -11.45 -34.18 -44.70
N GLU A 65 -10.77 -35.28 -44.98
CA GLU A 65 -10.82 -36.52 -44.23
C GLU A 65 -9.41 -37.13 -44.22
N ALA A 66 -8.98 -37.68 -43.08
CA ALA A 66 -7.64 -38.21 -42.91
C ALA A 66 -6.53 -37.20 -43.36
N THR A 67 -5.50 -37.67 -44.06
CA THR A 67 -4.40 -36.81 -44.58
C THR A 67 -4.26 -36.88 -46.10
N ASP A 68 -5.26 -37.42 -46.79
CA ASP A 68 -5.20 -37.71 -48.23
C ASP A 68 -6.50 -37.39 -48.98
N TYR A 69 -7.59 -37.07 -48.29
CA TYR A 69 -8.84 -36.65 -48.92
C TYR A 69 -9.12 -35.16 -48.72
N VAL A 70 -9.49 -34.50 -49.82
CA VAL A 70 -10.06 -33.15 -49.89
C VAL A 70 -11.37 -33.25 -50.67
N SER A 71 -12.45 -32.70 -50.12
CA SER A 71 -13.75 -32.68 -50.80
C SER A 71 -13.68 -31.80 -52.05
N SER A 72 -13.98 -32.38 -53.22
CA SER A 72 -14.01 -31.64 -54.49
C SER A 72 -15.13 -30.60 -54.55
N GLN A 73 -16.13 -30.69 -53.66
CA GLN A 73 -17.26 -29.76 -53.57
C GLN A 73 -17.02 -28.64 -52.55
N PHE A 74 -15.98 -28.73 -51.72
CA PHE A 74 -15.79 -27.83 -50.58
C PHE A 74 -15.74 -26.35 -51.00
N THR A 75 -14.90 -26.00 -51.98
CA THR A 75 -14.70 -24.60 -52.37
C THR A 75 -16.00 -23.92 -52.81
N GLU A 76 -16.81 -24.60 -53.61
CA GLU A 76 -18.10 -24.06 -54.09
C GLU A 76 -19.12 -23.97 -52.94
N GLN A 77 -19.29 -25.06 -52.18
CA GLN A 77 -20.21 -25.09 -51.04
C GLN A 77 -19.88 -24.04 -49.98
N TYR A 78 -18.60 -23.88 -49.65
CA TYR A 78 -18.11 -22.92 -48.65
C TYR A 78 -18.38 -21.48 -49.11
N ASN A 79 -17.95 -21.11 -50.32
CA ASN A 79 -18.12 -19.75 -50.84
C ASN A 79 -19.58 -19.38 -51.11
N ASP A 80 -20.38 -20.30 -51.65
CA ASP A 80 -21.78 -20.01 -51.96
C ASP A 80 -22.64 -19.88 -50.71
N SER A 81 -22.32 -20.63 -49.64
CA SER A 81 -22.97 -20.45 -48.34
C SER A 81 -22.70 -19.04 -47.78
N TYR A 82 -21.45 -18.55 -47.87
CA TYR A 82 -21.09 -17.19 -47.49
C TYR A 82 -21.82 -16.14 -48.34
N ASN A 83 -21.86 -16.32 -49.66
CA ASN A 83 -22.53 -15.40 -50.60
C ASN A 83 -24.04 -15.32 -50.38
N ALA A 84 -24.67 -16.43 -49.97
CA ALA A 84 -26.07 -16.46 -49.57
C ALA A 84 -26.34 -15.80 -48.20
N GLY A 85 -25.28 -15.38 -47.48
CA GLY A 85 -25.36 -14.60 -46.25
C GLY A 85 -25.16 -15.40 -44.97
N LEU A 86 -24.87 -16.70 -45.05
CA LEU A 86 -24.74 -17.58 -43.90
C LEU A 86 -23.40 -17.35 -43.17
N ALA A 87 -23.38 -17.58 -41.86
CA ALA A 87 -22.13 -17.93 -41.18
C ALA A 87 -21.67 -19.29 -41.70
N HIS A 88 -20.39 -19.46 -41.95
CA HIS A 88 -19.89 -20.64 -42.67
C HIS A 88 -18.67 -21.21 -41.97
N GLY A 89 -18.53 -22.53 -41.97
CA GLY A 89 -17.44 -23.23 -41.30
C GLY A 89 -17.01 -24.45 -42.09
N ALA A 90 -15.79 -24.88 -41.86
CA ALA A 90 -15.25 -26.10 -42.44
C ALA A 90 -15.16 -27.19 -41.38
N TYR A 91 -15.32 -28.45 -41.78
CA TYR A 91 -15.09 -29.58 -40.87
C TYR A 91 -14.15 -30.65 -41.45
N HIS A 92 -13.50 -31.35 -40.54
CA HIS A 92 -12.56 -32.43 -40.81
C HIS A 92 -13.06 -33.74 -40.20
N PHE A 93 -13.24 -34.75 -41.04
CA PHE A 93 -13.57 -36.10 -40.57
C PHE A 93 -12.30 -36.83 -40.12
N ALA A 94 -12.22 -37.15 -38.84
CA ALA A 94 -11.04 -37.73 -38.22
C ALA A 94 -10.89 -39.22 -38.50
N THR A 95 -9.65 -39.64 -38.70
CA THR A 95 -9.25 -41.06 -38.70
C THR A 95 -8.05 -41.27 -37.76
N PRO A 96 -8.25 -41.32 -36.43
CA PRO A 96 -7.16 -41.31 -35.45
C PRO A 96 -6.13 -42.44 -35.56
N ASN A 97 -6.45 -43.53 -36.25
CA ASN A 97 -5.56 -44.67 -36.48
C ASN A 97 -4.60 -44.50 -37.67
N THR A 98 -4.76 -43.49 -38.51
CA THR A 98 -3.95 -43.34 -39.74
C THR A 98 -2.80 -42.36 -39.59
N SER A 99 -2.89 -41.39 -38.69
CA SER A 99 -1.86 -40.39 -38.42
C SER A 99 -2.12 -39.65 -37.10
N SER A 100 -1.21 -38.77 -36.67
CA SER A 100 -1.38 -37.99 -35.44
C SER A 100 -2.44 -36.88 -35.58
N GLY A 101 -2.94 -36.38 -34.44
CA GLY A 101 -3.89 -35.28 -34.42
C GLY A 101 -3.32 -34.02 -35.06
N ALA A 102 -2.05 -33.70 -34.79
CA ALA A 102 -1.36 -32.57 -35.41
C ALA A 102 -1.24 -32.70 -36.94
N ALA A 103 -1.01 -33.91 -37.46
CA ALA A 103 -0.91 -34.14 -38.90
C ALA A 103 -2.25 -33.88 -39.60
N GLN A 104 -3.35 -34.42 -39.05
CA GLN A 104 -4.70 -34.19 -39.57
C GLN A 104 -5.17 -32.75 -39.41
N ALA A 105 -4.87 -32.11 -38.27
CA ALA A 105 -5.13 -30.67 -38.09
C ALA A 105 -4.39 -29.82 -39.12
N THR A 106 -3.10 -30.11 -39.35
CA THR A 106 -2.30 -29.39 -40.36
C THR A 106 -2.86 -29.58 -41.76
N TRP A 107 -3.21 -30.82 -42.13
CA TRP A 107 -3.84 -31.12 -43.40
C TRP A 107 -5.15 -30.36 -43.58
N PHE A 108 -6.04 -30.43 -42.60
CA PHE A 108 -7.32 -29.73 -42.59
C PHE A 108 -7.16 -28.22 -42.76
N LEU A 109 -6.30 -27.60 -41.95
CA LEU A 109 -6.10 -26.14 -42.01
C LEU A 109 -5.52 -25.69 -43.36
N ASN A 110 -4.66 -26.49 -43.99
CA ASN A 110 -4.10 -26.17 -45.30
C ASN A 110 -5.10 -26.33 -46.46
N HIS A 111 -6.23 -27.00 -46.24
CA HIS A 111 -7.21 -27.32 -47.29
C HIS A 111 -8.61 -26.80 -46.94
N GLY A 112 -8.70 -25.63 -46.30
CA GLY A 112 -9.96 -24.93 -46.05
C GLY A 112 -10.29 -24.72 -44.58
N GLY A 113 -9.72 -25.53 -43.67
CA GLY A 113 -9.95 -25.44 -42.24
C GLY A 113 -9.44 -24.16 -41.59
N GLN A 114 -8.48 -23.44 -42.20
CA GLN A 114 -7.98 -22.16 -41.67
C GLN A 114 -9.07 -21.08 -41.68
N GLY A 115 -10.02 -21.18 -42.61
CA GLY A 115 -11.09 -20.21 -42.79
C GLY A 115 -10.62 -18.83 -43.28
N THR A 116 -11.56 -17.88 -43.35
CA THR A 116 -11.34 -16.52 -43.86
C THR A 116 -11.63 -15.47 -42.78
N SER A 117 -10.86 -14.38 -42.74
CA SER A 117 -11.09 -13.28 -41.79
C SER A 117 -12.18 -12.33 -42.29
N ASP A 118 -13.38 -12.85 -42.53
CA ASP A 118 -14.52 -12.17 -43.16
C ASP A 118 -15.63 -11.77 -42.17
N GLY A 119 -15.44 -12.05 -40.88
CA GLY A 119 -16.40 -11.79 -39.80
C GLY A 119 -17.58 -12.77 -39.75
N ARG A 120 -17.60 -13.82 -40.58
CA ARG A 120 -18.68 -14.84 -40.64
C ARG A 120 -18.17 -16.28 -40.64
N THR A 121 -16.86 -16.49 -40.57
CA THR A 121 -16.23 -17.80 -40.53
C THR A 121 -16.26 -18.43 -39.13
N MET A 122 -17.03 -19.50 -38.93
CA MET A 122 -17.10 -20.27 -37.69
C MET A 122 -15.78 -21.00 -37.36
N PRO A 123 -15.56 -21.42 -36.09
CA PRO A 123 -14.35 -22.16 -35.73
C PRO A 123 -14.20 -23.44 -36.55
N PRO A 124 -12.97 -23.91 -36.80
CA PRO A 124 -12.76 -25.19 -37.46
C PRO A 124 -13.44 -26.31 -36.66
N LEU A 125 -14.11 -27.25 -37.33
CA LEU A 125 -14.83 -28.35 -36.66
C LEU A 125 -14.06 -29.66 -36.81
N LEU A 126 -13.76 -30.30 -35.68
CA LEU A 126 -13.30 -31.69 -35.62
C LEU A 126 -14.52 -32.60 -35.57
N ASP A 127 -14.76 -33.36 -36.62
CA ASP A 127 -15.72 -34.46 -36.64
C ASP A 127 -15.00 -35.74 -36.20
N ILE A 128 -15.31 -36.19 -34.97
CA ILE A 128 -14.71 -37.37 -34.34
C ILE A 128 -15.82 -38.30 -33.83
N GLU A 129 -16.13 -39.31 -34.64
CA GLU A 129 -17.27 -40.20 -34.45
C GLU A 129 -16.94 -41.67 -34.75
N TYR A 130 -17.97 -42.50 -34.94
CA TYR A 130 -17.83 -43.92 -35.24
C TYR A 130 -16.96 -44.17 -36.47
N ASN A 131 -15.96 -45.02 -36.34
CA ASN A 131 -15.11 -45.40 -37.46
C ASN A 131 -15.88 -46.21 -38.52
N PRO A 132 -16.07 -45.71 -39.75
CA PRO A 132 -16.77 -46.46 -40.79
C PRO A 132 -15.89 -47.52 -41.47
N TYR A 133 -14.60 -47.57 -41.14
CA TYR A 133 -13.58 -48.42 -41.77
C TYR A 133 -13.11 -49.59 -40.89
N GLY A 134 -13.66 -49.76 -39.70
CA GLY A 134 -13.21 -50.82 -38.79
C GLY A 134 -13.70 -50.66 -37.36
N ALA A 135 -12.81 -50.89 -36.38
CA ALA A 135 -13.16 -50.86 -34.96
C ALA A 135 -13.73 -49.50 -34.55
N THR A 136 -14.83 -49.50 -33.78
CA THR A 136 -15.60 -48.30 -33.35
C THR A 136 -14.73 -47.13 -32.87
N CYS A 137 -13.72 -47.40 -32.03
CA CYS A 137 -12.79 -46.40 -31.48
C CYS A 137 -11.44 -46.37 -32.23
N TYR A 138 -11.44 -46.73 -33.52
CA TYR A 138 -10.25 -46.77 -34.38
C TYR A 138 -9.12 -47.70 -33.86
N GLY A 139 -9.44 -48.65 -32.98
CA GLY A 139 -8.44 -49.52 -32.34
C GLY A 139 -7.59 -48.83 -31.27
N LEU A 140 -7.93 -47.60 -30.87
CA LEU A 140 -7.23 -46.85 -29.82
C LEU A 140 -7.83 -47.12 -28.44
N SER A 141 -6.99 -47.02 -27.41
CA SER A 141 -7.46 -46.91 -26.03
C SER A 141 -8.04 -45.51 -25.77
N ALA A 142 -8.88 -45.38 -24.74
CA ALA A 142 -9.44 -44.10 -24.34
C ALA A 142 -8.37 -43.02 -24.10
N ALA A 143 -7.27 -43.38 -23.43
CA ALA A 143 -6.16 -42.45 -23.18
C ALA A 143 -5.46 -42.00 -24.48
N ALA A 144 -5.26 -42.93 -25.43
CA ALA A 144 -4.66 -42.61 -26.72
C ALA A 144 -5.59 -41.70 -27.56
N MET A 145 -6.90 -41.96 -27.55
CA MET A 145 -7.89 -41.12 -28.21
C MET A 145 -7.90 -39.69 -27.64
N VAL A 146 -7.93 -39.56 -26.30
CA VAL A 146 -7.84 -38.25 -25.63
C VAL A 146 -6.52 -37.54 -25.96
N SER A 147 -5.41 -38.26 -26.06
CA SER A 147 -4.14 -37.67 -26.50
C SER A 147 -4.22 -37.15 -27.93
N TRP A 148 -4.83 -37.91 -28.83
CA TRP A 148 -4.99 -37.56 -30.24
C TRP A 148 -5.87 -36.31 -30.43
N ILE A 149 -7.03 -36.26 -29.77
CA ILE A 149 -7.95 -35.12 -29.84
C ILE A 149 -7.27 -33.85 -29.30
N ARG A 150 -6.47 -33.98 -28.23
CA ARG A 150 -5.69 -32.86 -27.67
C ARG A 150 -4.64 -32.36 -28.66
N ASP A 151 -3.94 -33.26 -29.32
CA ASP A 151 -2.92 -32.91 -30.33
C ASP A 151 -3.54 -32.14 -31.51
N PHE A 152 -4.70 -32.61 -32.02
CA PHE A 152 -5.48 -31.91 -33.03
C PHE A 152 -5.92 -30.52 -32.54
N SER A 153 -6.57 -30.47 -31.37
CA SER A 153 -7.12 -29.23 -30.80
C SER A 153 -6.05 -28.17 -30.55
N ASN A 154 -4.93 -28.56 -29.96
CA ASN A 154 -3.80 -27.67 -29.71
C ASN A 154 -3.19 -27.14 -31.01
N THR A 155 -3.07 -27.99 -32.03
CA THR A 155 -2.56 -27.57 -33.35
C THR A 155 -3.47 -26.55 -34.02
N VAL A 156 -4.79 -26.76 -33.96
CA VAL A 156 -5.77 -25.79 -34.46
C VAL A 156 -5.71 -24.48 -33.70
N GLN A 157 -5.66 -24.53 -32.36
CA GLN A 157 -5.56 -23.34 -31.52
C GLN A 157 -4.28 -22.56 -31.80
N ALA A 158 -3.15 -23.23 -31.95
CA ALA A 158 -1.87 -22.59 -32.24
C ALA A 158 -1.87 -21.87 -33.60
N ARG A 159 -2.56 -22.42 -34.62
CA ARG A 159 -2.57 -21.87 -35.98
C ARG A 159 -3.66 -20.84 -36.25
N THR A 160 -4.76 -20.89 -35.51
CA THR A 160 -5.95 -20.05 -35.75
C THR A 160 -6.28 -19.09 -34.61
N GLY A 161 -5.69 -19.31 -33.43
CA GLY A 161 -6.06 -18.63 -32.19
C GLY A 161 -7.40 -19.12 -31.60
N ARG A 162 -8.06 -20.11 -32.22
CA ARG A 162 -9.39 -20.61 -31.83
C ARG A 162 -9.31 -22.09 -31.52
N LEU A 163 -9.97 -22.52 -30.45
CA LEU A 163 -10.23 -23.95 -30.23
C LEU A 163 -11.18 -24.45 -31.33
N PRO A 164 -10.93 -25.64 -31.90
CA PRO A 164 -11.90 -26.24 -32.79
C PRO A 164 -13.16 -26.62 -32.01
N ALA A 165 -14.30 -26.51 -32.67
CA ALA A 165 -15.50 -27.18 -32.20
C ALA A 165 -15.29 -28.70 -32.32
N ILE A 166 -15.92 -29.48 -31.45
CA ILE A 166 -15.86 -30.94 -31.47
C ILE A 166 -17.26 -31.47 -31.78
N TYR A 167 -17.38 -32.13 -32.91
CA TYR A 167 -18.54 -32.92 -33.28
C TYR A 167 -18.38 -34.37 -32.84
N SER A 168 -19.39 -34.91 -32.17
CA SER A 168 -19.46 -36.31 -31.74
C SER A 168 -20.86 -36.70 -31.24
N THR A 169 -21.03 -37.93 -30.77
CA THR A 169 -22.19 -38.36 -29.95
C THR A 169 -21.77 -38.60 -28.50
N THR A 170 -22.74 -38.51 -27.59
CA THR A 170 -22.48 -38.82 -26.17
C THR A 170 -22.02 -40.26 -25.98
N ASN A 171 -22.59 -41.21 -26.72
CA ASN A 171 -22.25 -42.63 -26.58
C ASN A 171 -20.83 -42.92 -27.11
N TRP A 172 -20.49 -42.39 -28.30
CA TRP A 172 -19.14 -42.52 -28.83
C TRP A 172 -18.11 -41.88 -27.89
N TRP A 173 -18.41 -40.70 -27.36
CA TRP A 173 -17.51 -40.00 -26.44
C TRP A 173 -17.26 -40.81 -25.16
N ILE A 174 -18.32 -41.35 -24.54
CA ILE A 174 -18.20 -42.21 -23.36
C ILE A 174 -17.32 -43.42 -23.67
N GLN A 175 -17.63 -44.12 -24.76
CA GLN A 175 -16.95 -45.36 -25.13
C GLN A 175 -15.48 -45.15 -25.50
N CYS A 176 -15.20 -44.16 -26.36
CA CYS A 176 -13.91 -44.01 -27.01
C CYS A 176 -12.97 -43.03 -26.31
N THR A 177 -13.45 -42.23 -25.36
CA THR A 177 -12.61 -41.32 -24.56
C THR A 177 -12.62 -41.62 -23.06
N GLY A 178 -13.45 -42.58 -22.62
CA GLY A 178 -13.70 -42.82 -21.19
C GLY A 178 -14.50 -41.70 -20.54
N ASN A 179 -15.35 -41.02 -21.32
CA ASN A 179 -16.12 -39.83 -20.92
C ASN A 179 -15.22 -38.71 -20.37
N SER A 180 -14.16 -38.36 -21.12
CA SER A 180 -13.17 -37.38 -20.66
C SER A 180 -13.76 -35.97 -20.54
N SER A 181 -13.45 -35.27 -19.45
CA SER A 181 -13.80 -33.85 -19.22
C SER A 181 -12.71 -32.87 -19.68
N ALA A 182 -11.64 -33.36 -20.32
CA ALA A 182 -10.45 -32.57 -20.66
C ALA A 182 -10.68 -31.47 -21.72
N PHE A 183 -11.85 -31.46 -22.37
CA PHE A 183 -12.15 -30.60 -23.53
C PHE A 183 -13.32 -29.64 -23.28
N SER A 184 -13.64 -29.37 -22.01
CA SER A 184 -14.74 -28.47 -21.61
C SER A 184 -14.67 -27.05 -22.20
N ALA A 185 -13.49 -26.61 -22.64
CA ALA A 185 -13.28 -25.32 -23.30
C ALA A 185 -13.59 -25.33 -24.81
N ASN A 186 -13.61 -26.51 -25.46
CA ASN A 186 -13.96 -26.62 -26.87
C ASN A 186 -15.48 -26.47 -27.05
N PRO A 187 -15.97 -25.74 -28.07
CA PRO A 187 -17.39 -25.73 -28.40
C PRO A 187 -17.90 -27.14 -28.74
N LEU A 188 -19.01 -27.56 -28.12
CA LEU A 188 -19.61 -28.87 -28.39
C LEU A 188 -20.63 -28.76 -29.53
N PHE A 189 -20.43 -29.57 -30.57
CA PHE A 189 -21.40 -29.84 -31.61
C PHE A 189 -21.92 -31.27 -31.42
N ILE A 190 -23.02 -31.43 -30.71
CA ILE A 190 -23.50 -32.77 -30.34
C ILE A 190 -24.47 -33.32 -31.39
N ALA A 191 -24.30 -34.56 -31.81
CA ALA A 191 -25.29 -35.28 -32.61
C ALA A 191 -26.20 -36.13 -31.72
N ARG A 192 -27.51 -35.93 -31.85
CA ARG A 192 -28.55 -36.77 -31.25
C ARG A 192 -29.85 -36.59 -32.02
N TYR A 193 -30.45 -37.70 -32.47
CA TYR A 193 -31.71 -37.69 -33.22
C TYR A 193 -32.85 -38.26 -32.37
N PRO A 194 -33.51 -37.46 -31.52
CA PRO A 194 -34.57 -37.96 -30.67
C PRO A 194 -35.88 -38.17 -31.44
N ASP A 195 -36.71 -39.11 -30.98
CA ASP A 195 -38.08 -39.28 -31.49
C ASP A 195 -38.95 -38.03 -31.28
N ASN A 196 -38.63 -37.24 -30.25
CA ASN A 196 -39.28 -35.97 -29.95
C ASN A 196 -38.20 -34.90 -29.70
N ILE A 197 -38.13 -33.90 -30.58
CA ILE A 197 -37.18 -32.79 -30.51
C ILE A 197 -37.33 -31.99 -29.21
N SER A 198 -38.53 -31.93 -28.61
CA SER A 198 -38.73 -31.29 -27.30
C SER A 198 -38.03 -32.01 -26.14
N SER A 199 -37.51 -33.23 -26.35
CA SER A 199 -36.66 -33.93 -25.38
C SER A 199 -35.20 -33.43 -25.36
N GLY A 200 -34.86 -32.49 -26.25
CA GLY A 200 -33.57 -31.82 -26.32
C GLY A 200 -32.41 -32.72 -26.76
N ALA A 201 -31.19 -32.20 -26.65
CA ALA A 201 -29.94 -32.91 -27.02
C ALA A 201 -29.53 -34.02 -26.03
N GLY A 202 -30.30 -34.25 -24.96
CA GLY A 202 -30.06 -35.32 -23.99
C GLY A 202 -28.89 -35.05 -23.05
N THR A 203 -28.42 -36.11 -22.38
CA THR A 203 -27.22 -36.02 -21.53
C THR A 203 -26.00 -35.70 -22.39
N LEU A 204 -25.27 -34.66 -22.01
CA LEU A 204 -24.05 -34.25 -22.70
C LEU A 204 -22.82 -35.00 -22.15
N PRO A 205 -21.75 -35.15 -22.94
CA PRO A 205 -20.52 -35.74 -22.43
C PRO A 205 -19.92 -34.94 -21.27
N ALA A 206 -19.16 -35.60 -20.40
CA ALA A 206 -18.59 -34.95 -19.23
C ALA A 206 -17.69 -33.77 -19.62
N GLY A 207 -17.74 -32.70 -18.83
CA GLY A 207 -17.02 -31.45 -19.10
C GLY A 207 -17.88 -30.38 -19.78
N TRP A 208 -18.96 -30.74 -20.48
CA TRP A 208 -19.89 -29.78 -21.07
C TRP A 208 -21.19 -29.70 -20.28
N SER A 209 -21.55 -28.48 -19.86
CA SER A 209 -22.85 -28.17 -19.24
C SER A 209 -23.92 -27.76 -20.25
N SER A 210 -23.53 -27.46 -21.50
CA SER A 210 -24.40 -27.07 -22.60
C SER A 210 -23.74 -27.41 -23.94
N TYR A 211 -24.54 -27.62 -24.99
CA TYR A 211 -24.05 -27.69 -26.38
C TYR A 211 -23.95 -26.29 -27.00
N THR A 212 -23.06 -26.12 -27.97
CA THR A 212 -22.98 -24.93 -28.85
C THR A 212 -23.85 -25.12 -30.08
N ILE A 213 -23.75 -26.29 -30.73
CA ILE A 213 -24.59 -26.69 -31.86
C ILE A 213 -25.14 -28.08 -31.57
N TRP A 214 -26.38 -28.33 -31.97
CA TRP A 214 -27.01 -29.65 -31.91
C TRP A 214 -27.47 -30.07 -33.30
N GLN A 215 -26.90 -31.17 -33.80
CA GLN A 215 -27.40 -31.89 -34.98
C GLN A 215 -28.58 -32.74 -34.54
N TYR A 216 -29.80 -32.29 -34.85
CA TYR A 216 -31.03 -32.87 -34.31
C TYR A 216 -31.73 -33.83 -35.27
N ALA A 217 -31.36 -33.80 -36.55
CA ALA A 217 -31.85 -34.74 -37.56
C ALA A 217 -30.82 -34.86 -38.70
N ASN A 218 -30.84 -35.99 -39.41
CA ASN A 218 -29.99 -36.24 -40.59
C ASN A 218 -30.64 -35.86 -41.94
N SER A 219 -31.84 -35.27 -41.89
CA SER A 219 -32.59 -34.78 -43.04
C SER A 219 -33.75 -33.91 -42.57
N GLY A 220 -34.21 -32.99 -43.41
CA GLY A 220 -35.33 -32.11 -43.04
C GLY A 220 -35.58 -30.99 -44.04
N ILE A 221 -35.73 -29.77 -43.52
CA ILE A 221 -36.05 -28.56 -44.29
C ILE A 221 -34.86 -28.13 -45.16
N PHE A 222 -33.64 -28.35 -44.68
CA PHE A 222 -32.41 -28.05 -45.42
C PHE A 222 -31.83 -29.32 -46.06
N PRO A 223 -31.01 -29.20 -47.12
CA PRO A 223 -30.21 -30.32 -47.62
C PRO A 223 -29.22 -30.80 -46.56
N GLY A 224 -28.97 -32.11 -46.50
CA GLY A 224 -28.05 -32.67 -45.52
C GLY A 224 -28.62 -32.69 -44.10
N ASP A 225 -27.72 -32.58 -43.13
CA ASP A 225 -28.05 -32.71 -41.72
C ASP A 225 -28.65 -31.40 -41.18
N GLN A 226 -29.52 -31.48 -40.16
CA GLN A 226 -30.24 -30.34 -39.61
C GLN A 226 -29.66 -29.93 -38.27
N ASP A 227 -29.27 -28.67 -38.16
CA ASP A 227 -28.58 -28.15 -37.00
C ASP A 227 -29.30 -26.98 -36.35
N VAL A 228 -29.08 -26.85 -35.05
CA VAL A 228 -29.46 -25.66 -34.30
C VAL A 228 -28.30 -25.14 -33.47
N PHE A 229 -28.00 -23.85 -33.62
CA PHE A 229 -27.08 -23.14 -32.75
C PHE A 229 -27.81 -22.66 -31.49
N ASN A 230 -27.20 -22.92 -30.33
CA ASN A 230 -27.75 -22.57 -29.03
C ASN A 230 -27.47 -21.10 -28.67
N GLY A 231 -28.36 -20.22 -29.11
CA GLY A 231 -28.27 -18.79 -28.79
C GLY A 231 -29.03 -17.91 -29.77
N SER A 232 -28.80 -16.61 -29.68
CA SER A 232 -29.34 -15.59 -30.59
C SER A 232 -28.53 -15.48 -31.88
N MET A 233 -29.02 -14.70 -32.85
CA MET A 233 -28.25 -14.38 -34.07
C MET A 233 -26.95 -13.64 -33.74
N THR A 234 -26.93 -12.80 -32.71
CA THR A 234 -25.71 -12.12 -32.26
C THR A 234 -24.71 -13.09 -31.66
N ASP A 235 -25.19 -14.07 -30.89
CA ASP A 235 -24.31 -15.11 -30.36
C ASP A 235 -23.67 -15.91 -31.50
N LEU A 236 -24.42 -16.22 -32.57
CA LEU A 236 -23.86 -16.84 -33.77
C LEU A 236 -22.83 -15.94 -34.47
N GLN A 237 -23.12 -14.64 -34.62
CA GLN A 237 -22.19 -13.68 -35.23
C GLN A 237 -20.90 -13.55 -34.43
N THR A 238 -20.98 -13.47 -33.09
CA THR A 238 -19.79 -13.40 -32.23
C THR A 238 -19.06 -14.75 -32.12
N TYR A 239 -19.80 -15.88 -32.22
CA TYR A 239 -19.22 -17.21 -32.36
C TYR A 239 -18.39 -17.31 -33.64
N ALA A 240 -18.95 -16.86 -34.77
CA ALA A 240 -18.26 -16.79 -36.05
C ALA A 240 -17.08 -15.82 -36.01
N LEU A 241 -17.25 -14.61 -35.48
CA LEU A 241 -16.16 -13.65 -35.32
C LEU A 241 -15.04 -14.16 -34.39
N GLY A 242 -15.35 -15.10 -33.49
CA GLY A 242 -14.44 -15.56 -32.44
C GLY A 242 -14.25 -14.55 -31.31
N SER A 243 -15.08 -13.50 -31.28
CA SER A 243 -14.97 -12.42 -30.30
C SER A 243 -16.29 -11.68 -30.13
N SER A 244 -16.54 -11.21 -28.91
CA SER A 244 -17.57 -10.20 -28.63
C SER A 244 -17.01 -8.78 -28.55
N LEU A 245 -15.73 -8.60 -28.86
CA LEU A 245 -15.03 -7.32 -28.83
C LEU A 245 -14.65 -6.94 -30.26
N ALA A 246 -15.16 -5.82 -30.76
CA ALA A 246 -14.96 -5.42 -32.14
C ALA A 246 -14.68 -3.92 -32.32
N ARG A 247 -13.92 -3.57 -33.36
CA ARG A 247 -13.72 -2.19 -33.81
C ARG A 247 -13.57 -2.13 -35.33
N THR A 248 -13.60 -0.93 -35.92
CA THR A 248 -13.25 -0.77 -37.33
C THR A 248 -11.79 -0.34 -37.49
N VAL A 249 -11.26 -0.49 -38.70
CA VAL A 249 -9.89 0.01 -39.02
C VAL A 249 -9.78 1.53 -38.94
N ASN A 250 -10.90 2.24 -39.11
CA ASN A 250 -10.94 3.71 -39.16
C ASN A 250 -11.39 4.35 -37.83
N ASN A 251 -11.81 3.55 -36.84
CA ASN A 251 -12.26 4.04 -35.55
C ASN A 251 -11.62 3.22 -34.41
N PRO A 252 -10.80 3.84 -33.55
CA PRO A 252 -10.11 3.12 -32.48
C PRO A 252 -11.04 2.66 -31.35
N THR A 253 -12.27 3.18 -31.25
CA THR A 253 -13.24 2.77 -30.22
C THR A 253 -13.54 1.28 -30.33
N VAL A 254 -13.24 0.55 -29.26
CA VAL A 254 -13.61 -0.85 -29.10
C VAL A 254 -15.02 -0.93 -28.53
N TYR A 255 -15.84 -1.78 -29.12
CA TYR A 255 -17.19 -2.07 -28.65
C TYR A 255 -17.27 -3.50 -28.12
N LEU A 256 -17.92 -3.65 -26.97
CA LEU A 256 -18.51 -4.90 -26.53
C LEU A 256 -19.83 -5.10 -27.27
N ILE A 257 -19.98 -6.21 -27.98
CA ILE A 257 -21.20 -6.60 -28.67
C ILE A 257 -21.93 -7.61 -27.80
N SER A 258 -23.20 -7.34 -27.49
CA SER A 258 -24.05 -8.27 -26.77
C SER A 258 -25.51 -8.05 -27.12
N ASP A 259 -26.23 -9.15 -27.32
CA ASP A 259 -27.62 -9.15 -27.79
C ASP A 259 -27.80 -8.22 -29.01
N SER A 260 -28.76 -7.31 -29.01
CA SER A 260 -28.96 -6.35 -30.10
C SER A 260 -28.10 -5.08 -29.98
N GLY A 261 -27.16 -5.02 -29.02
CA GLY A 261 -26.45 -3.81 -28.62
C GLY A 261 -24.94 -3.85 -28.83
N LYS A 262 -24.34 -2.66 -28.99
CA LYS A 262 -22.90 -2.42 -28.90
C LYS A 262 -22.60 -1.37 -27.83
N TYR A 263 -21.63 -1.64 -26.97
CA TYR A 263 -21.31 -0.82 -25.79
C TYR A 263 -19.85 -0.35 -25.88
N PRO A 264 -19.58 0.98 -25.94
CA PRO A 264 -18.21 1.48 -26.00
C PRO A 264 -17.40 1.08 -24.77
N ILE A 265 -16.15 0.65 -24.96
CA ILE A 265 -15.20 0.38 -23.89
C ILE A 265 -14.30 1.60 -23.72
N SER A 266 -14.28 2.16 -22.50
CA SER A 266 -13.64 3.45 -22.22
C SER A 266 -12.16 3.37 -21.82
N SER A 267 -11.64 2.18 -21.49
CA SER A 267 -10.25 2.03 -21.05
C SER A 267 -9.67 0.65 -21.40
N GLU A 268 -8.35 0.61 -21.57
CA GLU A 268 -7.58 -0.63 -21.74
C GLU A 268 -7.68 -1.54 -20.50
N VAL A 269 -7.79 -0.96 -19.31
CA VAL A 269 -8.00 -1.70 -18.05
C VAL A 269 -9.30 -2.50 -18.09
N LEU A 270 -10.40 -1.89 -18.56
CA LEU A 270 -11.68 -2.58 -18.73
C LEU A 270 -11.60 -3.62 -19.85
N LEU A 271 -10.93 -3.30 -20.96
CA LEU A 271 -10.71 -4.24 -22.05
C LEU A 271 -9.99 -5.52 -21.56
N GLY A 272 -8.95 -5.36 -20.76
CA GLY A 272 -8.24 -6.47 -20.13
C GLY A 272 -9.12 -7.30 -19.20
N ALA A 273 -9.99 -6.65 -18.41
CA ALA A 273 -10.95 -7.33 -17.55
C ALA A 273 -11.97 -8.18 -18.34
N LEU A 274 -12.31 -7.76 -19.56
CA LEU A 274 -13.24 -8.45 -20.46
C LEU A 274 -12.55 -9.37 -21.47
N SER A 275 -11.23 -9.59 -21.37
CA SER A 275 -10.47 -10.44 -22.30
C SER A 275 -10.99 -11.87 -22.53
N PRO A 276 -11.70 -12.55 -21.59
CA PRO A 276 -12.33 -13.84 -21.91
C PRO A 276 -13.40 -13.76 -23.02
N LEU A 277 -13.92 -12.57 -23.32
CA LEU A 277 -14.85 -12.36 -24.44
C LEU A 277 -14.19 -12.42 -25.82
N GLY A 278 -12.86 -12.56 -25.89
CA GLY A 278 -12.09 -12.75 -27.12
C GLY A 278 -11.08 -11.63 -27.35
N GLN A 279 -10.33 -11.74 -28.45
CA GLN A 279 -9.44 -10.66 -28.90
C GLN A 279 -10.22 -9.58 -29.64
N VAL A 280 -9.73 -8.34 -29.68
CA VAL A 280 -10.41 -7.28 -30.45
C VAL A 280 -10.39 -7.62 -31.94
N ALA A 281 -11.56 -7.86 -32.52
CA ALA A 281 -11.73 -8.16 -33.93
C ALA A 281 -11.90 -6.88 -34.75
N TYR A 282 -11.39 -6.89 -35.99
CA TYR A 282 -11.62 -5.81 -36.96
C TYR A 282 -12.80 -6.17 -37.85
N VAL A 283 -13.80 -5.29 -37.90
CA VAL A 283 -15.04 -5.49 -38.64
C VAL A 283 -15.35 -4.29 -39.53
N SER A 284 -16.25 -4.49 -40.48
CA SER A 284 -16.77 -3.39 -41.31
C SER A 284 -17.65 -2.45 -40.48
N GLN A 285 -17.81 -1.21 -40.95
CA GLN A 285 -18.72 -0.26 -40.31
C GLN A 285 -20.17 -0.77 -40.32
N GLY A 286 -20.61 -1.35 -41.44
CA GLY A 286 -21.95 -1.94 -41.55
C GLY A 286 -22.23 -3.08 -40.56
N TYR A 287 -21.20 -3.85 -40.18
CA TYR A 287 -21.34 -4.84 -39.11
C TYR A 287 -21.63 -4.16 -37.76
N LEU A 288 -20.88 -3.12 -37.39
CA LEU A 288 -21.17 -2.38 -36.16
C LEU A 288 -22.54 -1.67 -36.22
N ASP A 289 -22.93 -1.14 -37.37
CA ASP A 289 -24.20 -0.42 -37.55
C ASP A 289 -25.43 -1.34 -37.45
N SER A 290 -25.23 -2.67 -37.54
CA SER A 290 -26.28 -3.65 -37.28
C SER A 290 -26.66 -3.76 -35.79
N PHE A 291 -25.89 -3.15 -34.88
CA PHE A 291 -26.14 -3.12 -33.44
C PHE A 291 -26.48 -1.71 -32.95
N SER A 292 -27.42 -1.63 -32.01
CA SER A 292 -27.79 -0.36 -31.36
C SER A 292 -26.70 0.09 -30.37
N THR A 293 -26.23 1.34 -30.49
CA THR A 293 -25.24 1.86 -29.54
C THR A 293 -25.87 2.09 -28.17
N GLY A 294 -25.38 1.38 -27.16
CA GLY A 294 -25.76 1.56 -25.77
C GLY A 294 -24.81 2.49 -25.01
N GLN A 295 -24.97 2.50 -23.69
CA GLN A 295 -24.07 3.20 -22.76
C GLN A 295 -22.63 2.65 -22.77
N VAL A 296 -21.69 3.40 -22.20
CA VAL A 296 -20.32 2.95 -21.99
C VAL A 296 -20.31 1.74 -21.06
N ALA A 297 -19.58 0.69 -21.43
CA ALA A 297 -19.44 -0.50 -20.61
C ALA A 297 -18.67 -0.19 -19.32
N GLY A 298 -19.14 -0.75 -18.21
CA GLY A 298 -18.45 -0.75 -16.92
C GLY A 298 -18.06 -2.16 -16.50
N ARG A 299 -17.58 -2.31 -15.26
CA ARG A 299 -17.27 -3.63 -14.66
C ARG A 299 -18.47 -4.31 -14.04
N ILE A 300 -19.56 -3.58 -13.81
CA ILE A 300 -20.81 -4.11 -13.26
C ILE A 300 -21.75 -4.37 -14.43
N ILE A 301 -21.96 -5.66 -14.72
CA ILE A 301 -22.67 -6.10 -15.92
C ILE A 301 -23.71 -7.17 -15.52
N ARG A 302 -24.86 -7.15 -16.19
CA ARG A 302 -26.00 -8.04 -15.91
C ARG A 302 -25.93 -9.31 -16.77
N GLY A 303 -26.21 -10.45 -16.14
CA GLY A 303 -26.44 -11.74 -16.80
C GLY A 303 -27.89 -11.93 -17.25
N PRO A 304 -28.19 -12.88 -18.15
CA PRO A 304 -29.50 -13.02 -18.78
C PRO A 304 -30.63 -13.42 -17.81
N ASP A 305 -30.27 -13.95 -16.64
CA ASP A 305 -31.16 -14.28 -15.52
C ASP A 305 -31.46 -13.07 -14.61
N GLY A 306 -30.91 -11.90 -14.93
CA GLY A 306 -31.03 -10.68 -14.14
C GLY A 306 -29.99 -10.55 -13.03
N ALA A 307 -29.14 -11.56 -12.80
CA ALA A 307 -28.06 -11.48 -11.82
C ALA A 307 -27.03 -10.41 -12.23
N ILE A 308 -26.51 -9.69 -11.24
CA ILE A 308 -25.50 -8.64 -11.44
C ILE A 308 -24.15 -9.18 -10.99
N TYR A 309 -23.13 -8.95 -11.81
CA TYR A 309 -21.76 -9.38 -11.50
C TYR A 309 -20.76 -8.23 -11.66
N PHE A 310 -19.71 -8.27 -10.85
CA PHE A 310 -18.51 -7.49 -11.05
C PHE A 310 -17.47 -8.33 -11.80
N TYR A 311 -16.96 -7.81 -12.93
CA TYR A 311 -16.01 -8.51 -13.80
C TYR A 311 -14.59 -7.96 -13.62
N ASP A 312 -13.65 -8.86 -13.35
CA ASP A 312 -12.23 -8.55 -13.26
C ASP A 312 -11.36 -9.77 -13.53
N ALA A 313 -10.23 -9.59 -14.21
CA ALA A 313 -9.20 -10.61 -14.37
C ALA A 313 -9.72 -12.03 -14.74
N GLY A 314 -10.75 -12.12 -15.58
CA GLY A 314 -11.33 -13.39 -16.02
C GLY A 314 -12.33 -14.06 -15.07
N ILE A 315 -12.64 -13.42 -13.94
CA ILE A 315 -13.66 -13.87 -13.01
C ILE A 315 -14.88 -12.95 -13.00
N LYS A 316 -16.04 -13.51 -12.63
CA LYS A 316 -17.27 -12.77 -12.31
C LYS A 316 -17.63 -12.97 -10.85
N LEU A 317 -17.80 -11.88 -10.12
CA LEU A 317 -18.15 -11.88 -8.69
C LEU A 317 -19.63 -11.50 -8.54
N PRO A 318 -20.50 -12.38 -8.02
CA PRO A 318 -21.92 -12.06 -7.83
C PRO A 318 -22.11 -10.86 -6.88
N ILE A 319 -22.98 -9.92 -7.26
CA ILE A 319 -23.37 -8.78 -6.42
C ILE A 319 -24.75 -9.04 -5.83
N ALA A 320 -24.85 -9.09 -4.51
CA ALA A 320 -26.07 -9.49 -3.81
C ALA A 320 -27.06 -8.32 -3.56
N THR A 321 -26.56 -7.07 -3.48
CA THR A 321 -27.37 -5.91 -3.08
C THR A 321 -27.08 -4.68 -3.93
N CYS A 322 -28.06 -3.77 -4.01
CA CYS A 322 -27.88 -2.47 -4.66
C CYS A 322 -26.82 -1.60 -3.97
N ASP A 323 -26.71 -1.66 -2.63
CA ASP A 323 -25.70 -0.92 -1.88
C ASP A 323 -24.27 -1.28 -2.35
N LEU A 324 -24.03 -2.54 -2.69
CA LEU A 324 -22.74 -2.96 -3.25
C LEU A 324 -22.54 -2.47 -4.69
N VAL A 325 -23.60 -2.40 -5.49
CA VAL A 325 -23.52 -1.79 -6.83
C VAL A 325 -23.07 -0.33 -6.70
N GLU A 326 -23.71 0.44 -5.82
CA GLU A 326 -23.40 1.85 -5.58
C GLU A 326 -22.02 2.05 -4.94
N ALA A 327 -21.63 1.17 -4.02
CA ALA A 327 -20.30 1.15 -3.42
C ALA A 327 -19.18 1.09 -4.48
N TYR A 328 -19.41 0.31 -5.55
CA TYR A 328 -18.49 0.16 -6.68
C TYR A 328 -18.79 1.12 -7.86
N GLY A 329 -19.60 2.16 -7.63
CA GLY A 329 -19.84 3.25 -8.57
C GLY A 329 -20.85 2.94 -9.68
N GLY A 330 -21.62 1.86 -9.55
CA GLY A 330 -22.75 1.54 -10.44
C GLY A 330 -24.05 2.22 -10.02
N ALA A 331 -25.09 2.05 -10.84
CA ALA A 331 -26.45 2.53 -10.54
C ALA A 331 -27.43 1.35 -10.53
N CYS A 332 -28.22 1.20 -9.45
CA CYS A 332 -29.17 0.10 -9.31
C CYS A 332 -30.50 0.34 -10.06
N ASN A 333 -30.43 0.50 -11.39
CA ASN A 333 -31.59 0.68 -12.25
C ASN A 333 -31.80 -0.55 -13.16
N PRO A 334 -33.03 -1.12 -13.27
CA PRO A 334 -33.37 -2.19 -14.20
C PRO A 334 -32.91 -2.00 -15.65
N ALA A 335 -32.85 -0.77 -16.16
CA ALA A 335 -32.44 -0.45 -17.53
C ALA A 335 -30.97 0.05 -17.64
N GLY A 336 -30.25 0.16 -16.52
CA GLY A 336 -28.96 0.85 -16.43
C GLY A 336 -27.73 -0.03 -16.57
N TYR A 337 -27.87 -1.33 -16.86
CA TYR A 337 -26.73 -2.24 -16.98
C TYR A 337 -26.44 -2.61 -18.43
N VAL A 338 -25.16 -2.76 -18.76
CA VAL A 338 -24.79 -3.58 -19.91
C VAL A 338 -25.28 -5.00 -19.63
N GLN A 339 -25.83 -5.63 -20.67
CA GLN A 339 -26.31 -7.00 -20.63
C GLN A 339 -25.27 -7.90 -21.33
N LEU A 340 -25.00 -9.07 -20.76
CA LEU A 340 -24.30 -10.16 -21.46
C LEU A 340 -25.26 -11.32 -21.72
N SER A 341 -25.04 -12.02 -22.83
CA SER A 341 -25.74 -13.27 -23.13
C SER A 341 -25.23 -14.41 -22.24
N ALA A 342 -25.98 -15.51 -22.16
CA ALA A 342 -25.60 -16.68 -21.36
C ALA A 342 -24.22 -17.21 -21.76
N GLY A 343 -23.94 -17.30 -23.07
CA GLY A 343 -22.67 -17.76 -23.60
C GLY A 343 -21.50 -16.85 -23.23
N GLN A 344 -21.72 -15.54 -23.19
CA GLN A 344 -20.70 -14.57 -22.79
C GLN A 344 -20.41 -14.63 -21.29
N VAL A 345 -21.44 -14.73 -20.44
CA VAL A 345 -21.29 -14.89 -18.98
C VAL A 345 -20.54 -16.19 -18.66
N ALA A 346 -20.77 -17.26 -19.43
CA ALA A 346 -20.12 -18.56 -19.25
C ALA A 346 -18.60 -18.53 -19.53
N ARG A 347 -18.09 -17.53 -20.25
CA ARG A 347 -16.64 -17.38 -20.51
C ARG A 347 -15.84 -16.94 -19.27
N PHE A 348 -16.51 -16.50 -18.21
CA PHE A 348 -15.88 -16.07 -16.96
C PHE A 348 -16.06 -17.11 -15.86
N SER A 349 -15.01 -17.37 -15.10
CA SER A 349 -15.09 -18.22 -13.91
C SER A 349 -15.88 -17.52 -12.80
N THR A 350 -16.80 -18.22 -12.14
CA THR A 350 -17.56 -17.64 -11.03
C THR A 350 -16.69 -17.60 -9.77
N GLY A 351 -16.47 -16.40 -9.23
CA GLY A 351 -15.77 -16.17 -7.96
C GLY A 351 -16.71 -16.08 -6.76
N PRO A 352 -16.19 -15.76 -5.55
CA PRO A 352 -17.01 -15.50 -4.38
C PRO A 352 -17.91 -14.27 -4.57
N ALA A 353 -18.92 -14.12 -3.72
CA ALA A 353 -19.73 -12.90 -3.71
C ALA A 353 -18.85 -11.65 -3.46
N LEU A 354 -19.19 -10.55 -4.13
CA LEU A 354 -18.55 -9.26 -3.94
C LEU A 354 -18.88 -8.71 -2.54
N THR A 355 -17.91 -8.10 -1.87
CA THR A 355 -18.06 -7.44 -0.58
C THR A 355 -17.62 -5.99 -0.68
N SER A 356 -17.89 -5.19 0.36
CA SER A 356 -17.46 -3.80 0.41
C SER A 356 -15.99 -3.64 0.83
N LEU A 357 -15.25 -4.73 1.06
CA LEU A 357 -13.83 -4.70 1.38
C LEU A 357 -13.04 -5.40 0.28
N MET A 358 -11.94 -4.80 -0.12
CA MET A 358 -11.12 -5.40 -1.16
C MET A 358 -9.65 -4.98 -1.10
N ASN A 359 -8.75 -5.81 -1.63
CA ASN A 359 -7.35 -5.46 -1.82
C ASN A 359 -6.85 -5.87 -3.20
N SER A 360 -5.66 -5.41 -3.56
CA SER A 360 -4.84 -6.10 -4.56
C SER A 360 -3.91 -7.08 -3.87
N ARG A 361 -3.44 -8.11 -4.59
CA ARG A 361 -2.45 -9.06 -4.06
C ARG A 361 -1.22 -8.31 -3.52
N GLY A 362 -1.00 -8.39 -2.21
CA GLY A 362 0.10 -7.71 -1.52
C GLY A 362 -0.05 -6.19 -1.37
N GLY A 363 -1.20 -5.62 -1.74
CA GLY A 363 -1.49 -4.20 -1.60
C GLY A 363 -2.34 -3.87 -0.35
N PRO A 364 -2.62 -2.58 -0.13
CA PRO A 364 -3.43 -2.13 1.00
C PRO A 364 -4.88 -2.57 0.86
N LEU A 365 -5.57 -2.60 2.01
CA LEU A 365 -7.00 -2.90 2.11
C LEU A 365 -7.80 -1.62 1.88
N TYR A 366 -8.86 -1.72 1.09
CA TYR A 366 -9.78 -0.63 0.80
C TYR A 366 -11.21 -1.01 1.15
N TYR A 367 -11.92 -0.09 1.79
CA TYR A 367 -13.37 -0.12 1.89
C TYR A 367 -13.97 0.66 0.72
N MET A 368 -14.92 0.05 0.02
CA MET A 368 -15.57 0.62 -1.15
C MET A 368 -16.87 1.29 -0.75
N GLN A 369 -17.03 2.57 -1.11
CA GLN A 369 -18.24 3.33 -0.81
C GLN A 369 -18.41 4.46 -1.83
N GLY A 370 -19.62 4.62 -2.38
CA GLY A 370 -19.95 5.71 -3.29
C GLY A 370 -19.04 5.82 -4.52
N GLY A 371 -18.51 4.71 -5.02
CA GLY A 371 -17.55 4.70 -6.13
C GLY A 371 -16.17 5.22 -5.76
N GLN A 372 -15.82 5.29 -4.48
CA GLN A 372 -14.49 5.65 -3.98
C GLN A 372 -13.88 4.47 -3.22
N ARG A 373 -12.54 4.48 -3.15
CA ARG A 373 -11.77 3.55 -2.31
C ARG A 373 -11.25 4.27 -1.07
N HIS A 374 -11.59 3.75 0.10
CA HIS A 374 -11.18 4.29 1.40
C HIS A 374 -10.14 3.36 2.00
N GLU A 375 -8.87 3.77 1.97
CA GLU A 375 -7.77 2.94 2.48
C GLU A 375 -7.94 2.68 3.99
N VAL A 376 -7.75 1.44 4.41
CA VAL A 376 -7.85 1.02 5.80
C VAL A 376 -6.43 0.92 6.36
N LEU A 377 -6.09 1.75 7.35
CA LEU A 377 -4.72 1.87 7.87
C LEU A 377 -4.23 0.59 8.56
N ASP A 378 -5.02 0.07 9.50
CA ASP A 378 -4.69 -1.11 10.30
C ASP A 378 -5.97 -1.83 10.77
N ALA A 379 -5.83 -3.05 11.31
CA ALA A 379 -6.95 -3.85 11.79
C ALA A 379 -7.73 -3.18 12.94
N ALA A 380 -7.06 -2.35 13.74
CA ALA A 380 -7.70 -1.60 14.81
C ALA A 380 -8.60 -0.48 14.25
N SER A 381 -8.18 0.20 13.19
CA SER A 381 -8.97 1.20 12.47
C SER A 381 -10.19 0.55 11.80
N GLN A 382 -10.02 -0.63 11.22
CA GLN A 382 -11.12 -1.41 10.66
C GLN A 382 -12.16 -1.78 11.74
N THR A 383 -11.69 -2.27 12.88
CA THR A 383 -12.55 -2.68 14.01
C THR A 383 -13.29 -1.47 14.60
N ALA A 384 -12.59 -0.35 14.78
CA ALA A 384 -13.17 0.89 15.27
C ALA A 384 -14.26 1.45 14.34
N ALA A 385 -14.14 1.21 13.03
CA ALA A 385 -15.16 1.56 12.04
C ALA A 385 -16.32 0.54 11.96
N GLY A 386 -16.28 -0.56 12.73
CA GLY A 386 -17.33 -1.59 12.72
C GLY A 386 -17.36 -2.46 11.47
N ILE A 387 -16.26 -2.57 10.72
CA ILE A 387 -16.22 -3.28 9.44
C ILE A 387 -15.74 -4.72 9.66
N SER A 388 -16.64 -5.69 9.53
CA SER A 388 -16.36 -7.11 9.81
C SER A 388 -16.60 -8.08 8.64
N VAL A 389 -16.67 -7.56 7.41
CA VAL A 389 -16.89 -8.39 6.21
C VAL A 389 -15.58 -8.98 5.68
N PRO A 390 -15.59 -10.16 5.03
CA PRO A 390 -14.40 -10.65 4.34
C PRO A 390 -14.07 -9.74 3.15
N TYR A 391 -12.82 -9.76 2.70
CA TYR A 391 -12.40 -8.97 1.55
C TYR A 391 -12.29 -9.81 0.28
N ASN A 392 -12.52 -9.20 -0.87
CA ASN A 392 -12.14 -9.78 -2.16
C ASN A 392 -10.74 -9.33 -2.58
N THR A 393 -10.02 -10.17 -3.32
CA THR A 393 -8.76 -9.78 -3.96
C THR A 393 -9.00 -9.53 -5.43
N LEU A 394 -8.86 -8.27 -5.87
CA LEU A 394 -8.99 -7.88 -7.28
C LEU A 394 -7.61 -7.55 -7.88
N SER A 395 -7.59 -7.33 -9.20
CA SER A 395 -6.42 -6.79 -9.89
C SER A 395 -6.08 -5.38 -9.37
N ALA A 396 -4.79 -5.06 -9.32
CA ALA A 396 -4.36 -3.70 -8.96
C ALA A 396 -4.91 -2.65 -9.94
N THR A 397 -5.09 -3.02 -11.21
CA THR A 397 -5.66 -2.15 -12.24
C THR A 397 -7.13 -1.84 -12.00
N ALA A 398 -7.92 -2.78 -11.44
CA ALA A 398 -9.29 -2.52 -11.02
C ALA A 398 -9.37 -1.47 -9.90
N LEU A 399 -8.40 -1.45 -8.99
CA LEU A 399 -8.37 -0.47 -7.90
C LEU A 399 -8.03 0.95 -8.35
N VAL A 400 -7.14 1.08 -9.32
CA VAL A 400 -6.65 2.40 -9.79
C VAL A 400 -7.76 3.22 -10.44
N THR A 401 -8.83 2.59 -10.95
CA THR A 401 -9.96 3.31 -11.53
C THR A 401 -10.84 4.00 -10.49
N TYR A 402 -10.68 3.68 -9.20
CA TYR A 402 -11.46 4.30 -8.13
C TYR A 402 -10.69 5.46 -7.48
N PRO A 403 -11.26 6.68 -7.42
CA PRO A 403 -10.65 7.78 -6.69
C PRO A 403 -10.55 7.48 -5.20
N PHE A 404 -9.56 8.10 -4.54
CA PHE A 404 -9.43 8.00 -3.09
C PHE A 404 -10.56 8.75 -2.38
N GLY A 405 -11.19 8.08 -1.42
CA GLY A 405 -12.04 8.71 -0.41
C GLY A 405 -11.28 8.89 0.91
N THR A 406 -11.91 9.52 1.90
CA THR A 406 -11.33 9.71 3.24
C THR A 406 -10.99 8.34 3.85
N PRO A 407 -9.72 8.09 4.24
CA PRO A 407 -9.30 6.77 4.69
C PRO A 407 -9.90 6.42 6.06
N ILE A 408 -9.95 5.11 6.33
CA ILE A 408 -10.43 4.55 7.59
C ILE A 408 -9.24 4.42 8.53
N VAL A 409 -9.15 5.38 9.44
CA VAL A 409 -8.03 5.54 10.38
C VAL A 409 -8.54 5.79 11.79
N ARG A 410 -7.81 5.26 12.78
CA ARG A 410 -8.01 5.64 14.19
C ARG A 410 -7.19 6.87 14.56
N ASP A 411 -7.62 7.57 15.60
CA ASP A 411 -6.95 8.79 16.08
C ASP A 411 -5.74 8.48 16.98
N GLY A 412 -4.80 9.41 17.06
CA GLY A 412 -3.64 9.33 17.95
C GLY A 412 -2.62 8.28 17.50
N VAL A 413 -2.27 8.26 16.22
CA VAL A 413 -1.30 7.31 15.65
C VAL A 413 -0.35 7.98 14.68
N TYR A 414 0.76 7.30 14.39
CA TYR A 414 1.65 7.64 13.29
C TYR A 414 1.57 6.58 12.19
N ALA A 415 1.37 7.03 10.97
CA ALA A 415 1.39 6.21 9.77
C ALA A 415 2.49 6.71 8.84
N THR A 416 3.28 5.80 8.26
CA THR A 416 4.23 6.19 7.21
C THR A 416 3.48 6.53 5.93
N GLN A 417 4.07 7.39 5.10
CA GLN A 417 3.57 7.58 3.74
C GLN A 417 4.30 6.62 2.81
N ALA A 418 3.54 5.79 2.08
CA ALA A 418 4.07 4.79 1.17
C ALA A 418 5.08 5.41 0.18
N GLY A 419 6.25 4.77 0.05
CA GLY A 419 7.32 5.23 -0.85
C GLY A 419 8.14 6.42 -0.34
N THR A 420 7.98 6.83 0.92
CA THR A 420 8.74 7.93 1.53
C THR A 420 9.37 7.53 2.86
N GLY A 421 10.34 8.31 3.36
CA GLY A 421 10.90 8.14 4.71
C GLY A 421 10.14 8.86 5.82
N GLY A 422 9.08 9.60 5.47
CA GLY A 422 8.25 10.37 6.39
C GLY A 422 6.86 9.78 6.53
N GLY A 423 5.92 10.59 7.03
CA GLY A 423 4.57 10.13 7.25
C GLY A 423 3.66 11.21 7.80
N VAL A 424 2.62 10.77 8.50
CA VAL A 424 1.63 11.64 9.12
C VAL A 424 1.31 11.18 10.53
N VAL A 425 1.22 12.14 11.45
CA VAL A 425 0.50 11.94 12.73
C VAL A 425 -0.96 12.22 12.49
N LEU A 426 -1.81 11.24 12.78
CA LEU A 426 -3.26 11.33 12.66
C LEU A 426 -3.81 11.70 14.03
N SER A 427 -4.35 12.92 14.15
CA SER A 427 -4.91 13.40 15.42
C SER A 427 -5.99 14.45 15.20
N GLY A 428 -7.09 14.37 15.96
CA GLY A 428 -8.23 15.26 15.84
C GLY A 428 -8.86 15.24 14.44
N GLY A 429 -8.80 14.09 13.76
CA GLY A 429 -9.29 13.94 12.37
C GLY A 429 -8.45 14.68 11.32
N LYS A 430 -7.22 15.11 11.65
CA LYS A 430 -6.30 15.77 10.73
C LYS A 430 -5.06 14.93 10.47
N ALA A 431 -4.47 15.09 9.29
CA ALA A 431 -3.16 14.56 8.94
C ALA A 431 -2.09 15.63 9.11
N MET A 432 -1.24 15.48 10.12
CA MET A 432 -0.10 16.38 10.38
C MET A 432 1.15 15.79 9.73
N PRO A 433 1.74 16.44 8.70
CA PRO A 433 2.90 15.90 8.02
C PRO A 433 4.12 15.84 8.93
N VAL A 434 4.91 14.77 8.79
CA VAL A 434 6.17 14.54 9.50
C VAL A 434 7.25 14.25 8.47
N ASP A 435 8.30 15.07 8.47
CA ASP A 435 9.49 14.80 7.65
C ASP A 435 10.34 13.65 8.23
N PRO A 436 11.19 12.99 7.42
CA PRO A 436 11.99 11.84 7.87
C PRO A 436 12.91 12.14 9.06
N ASP A 437 13.51 13.33 9.11
CA ASP A 437 14.45 13.69 10.17
C ASP A 437 13.71 13.89 11.49
N THR A 438 12.54 14.52 11.46
CA THR A 438 11.66 14.65 12.64
C THR A 438 11.13 13.30 13.08
N ALA A 439 10.71 12.42 12.16
CA ALA A 439 10.24 11.07 12.51
C ALA A 439 11.34 10.25 13.21
N ALA A 440 12.58 10.31 12.72
CA ALA A 440 13.73 9.65 13.34
C ALA A 440 14.08 10.27 14.70
N ALA A 441 14.15 11.61 14.80
CA ALA A 441 14.52 12.30 16.03
C ALA A 441 13.50 12.10 17.17
N THR A 442 12.23 11.87 16.83
CA THR A 442 11.15 11.67 17.80
C THR A 442 10.86 10.20 18.08
N GLY A 443 11.54 9.26 17.40
CA GLY A 443 11.28 7.82 17.54
C GLY A 443 9.98 7.33 16.90
N LEU A 444 9.25 8.18 16.17
CA LEU A 444 7.99 7.85 15.51
C LEU A 444 8.12 6.71 14.51
N THR A 445 9.27 6.56 13.85
CA THR A 445 9.53 5.46 12.92
C THR A 445 9.29 4.09 13.56
N ALA A 446 9.64 3.92 14.84
CA ALA A 446 9.41 2.68 15.58
C ALA A 446 7.96 2.52 16.06
N MET A 447 7.17 3.61 16.05
CA MET A 447 5.77 3.65 16.49
C MET A 447 4.79 3.58 15.32
N ALA A 448 5.27 3.42 14.08
CA ALA A 448 4.42 3.35 12.90
C ALA A 448 3.49 2.13 12.97
N VAL A 449 2.19 2.35 12.76
CA VAL A 449 1.17 1.28 12.85
C VAL A 449 0.80 0.72 11.47
N GLY A 450 1.28 1.35 10.41
CA GLY A 450 0.98 1.01 9.02
C GLY A 450 1.49 2.09 8.06
N SER A 451 1.12 1.96 6.79
CA SER A 451 1.45 2.88 5.71
C SER A 451 0.17 3.32 5.01
N LEU A 452 0.11 4.59 4.60
CA LEU A 452 -0.96 5.11 3.74
C LEU A 452 -0.41 5.60 2.40
N GLN A 453 -1.21 5.46 1.35
CA GLN A 453 -0.93 6.07 0.06
C GLN A 453 -1.06 7.61 0.14
N ALA A 454 -0.27 8.31 -0.67
CA ALA A 454 -0.31 9.78 -0.73
C ALA A 454 -1.71 10.32 -1.06
N GLY A 455 -2.46 9.63 -1.93
CA GLY A 455 -3.84 10.00 -2.27
C GLY A 455 -4.82 9.85 -1.10
N SER A 456 -4.64 8.83 -0.26
CA SER A 456 -5.43 8.65 0.98
C SER A 456 -5.14 9.75 2.00
N ILE A 457 -3.86 10.10 2.16
CA ILE A 457 -3.46 11.21 3.05
C ILE A 457 -4.05 12.53 2.56
N ALA A 458 -4.03 12.79 1.25
CA ALA A 458 -4.59 13.99 0.66
C ALA A 458 -6.12 14.12 0.81
N ALA A 459 -6.82 13.00 1.05
CA ALA A 459 -8.26 12.97 1.33
C ALA A 459 -8.61 13.29 2.81
N LEU A 460 -7.60 13.49 3.68
CA LEU A 460 -7.78 13.95 5.05
C LEU A 460 -7.58 15.47 5.17
N PRO A 461 -8.28 16.14 6.10
CA PRO A 461 -7.98 17.53 6.45
C PRO A 461 -6.53 17.72 6.87
N ALA A 462 -5.84 18.71 6.31
CA ALA A 462 -4.45 18.99 6.64
C ALA A 462 -4.31 19.60 8.05
N GLY A 463 -3.34 19.11 8.82
CA GLY A 463 -2.86 19.70 10.06
C GLY A 463 -1.54 20.44 9.89
N SER A 464 -1.14 21.22 10.90
CA SER A 464 0.20 21.81 10.95
C SER A 464 1.27 20.72 11.03
N ALA A 465 2.44 20.95 10.43
CA ALA A 465 3.53 19.99 10.47
C ALA A 465 3.91 19.64 11.91
N PHE A 466 4.07 18.34 12.16
CA PHE A 466 4.44 17.84 13.48
C PHE A 466 5.95 18.04 13.68
N SER A 467 6.32 18.85 14.66
CA SER A 467 7.72 19.14 14.99
C SER A 467 8.27 18.28 16.15
N GLY A 468 7.45 17.41 16.74
CA GLY A 468 7.78 16.74 18.02
C GLY A 468 7.31 17.52 19.26
N VAL A 469 6.79 18.74 19.11
CA VAL A 469 6.25 19.53 20.22
C VAL A 469 4.75 19.29 20.37
N MET A 470 4.34 18.82 21.54
CA MET A 470 3.00 18.32 21.82
C MET A 470 2.43 18.88 23.12
N GLN A 471 1.11 18.91 23.20
CA GLN A 471 0.35 19.09 24.44
C GLN A 471 -0.89 18.21 24.43
N THR A 472 -1.38 17.84 25.60
CA THR A 472 -2.68 17.15 25.71
C THR A 472 -3.83 18.15 25.63
N SER A 473 -5.01 17.69 25.22
CA SER A 473 -6.21 18.53 25.23
C SER A 473 -6.51 19.06 26.65
N GLY A 474 -6.63 20.38 26.81
CA GLY A 474 -6.83 21.04 28.10
C GLY A 474 -5.60 21.09 29.01
N GLY A 475 -4.46 20.54 28.59
CA GLY A 475 -3.19 20.60 29.32
C GLY A 475 -2.41 21.89 29.06
N THR A 476 -1.64 22.35 30.05
CA THR A 476 -0.74 23.51 29.92
C THR A 476 0.73 23.12 29.77
N THR A 477 1.06 21.85 29.99
CA THR A 477 2.43 21.35 29.91
C THR A 477 2.78 21.05 28.46
N ILE A 478 3.83 21.70 27.97
CA ILE A 478 4.43 21.40 26.67
C ILE A 478 5.39 20.22 26.85
N SER A 479 5.26 19.21 25.98
CA SER A 479 6.17 18.07 25.92
C SER A 479 6.87 18.03 24.56
N VAL A 480 8.16 17.74 24.56
CA VAL A 480 8.96 17.55 23.34
C VAL A 480 9.35 16.08 23.23
N ALA A 481 8.95 15.42 22.15
CA ALA A 481 9.42 14.10 21.81
C ALA A 481 10.89 14.13 21.37
N ALA A 482 11.65 13.20 21.92
CA ALA A 482 13.03 12.91 21.62
C ALA A 482 13.19 11.41 21.38
N SER A 483 14.35 10.99 20.86
CA SER A 483 14.60 9.59 20.51
C SER A 483 14.59 8.67 21.73
N ASP A 484 14.83 9.21 22.93
CA ASP A 484 14.84 8.45 24.18
C ASP A 484 13.51 8.53 24.95
N GLY A 485 12.62 9.47 24.64
CA GLY A 485 11.32 9.62 25.29
C GLY A 485 10.72 11.02 25.15
N ALA A 486 9.67 11.30 25.92
CA ALA A 486 9.02 12.61 25.96
C ALA A 486 9.51 13.41 27.17
N HIS A 487 10.05 14.60 26.89
CA HIS A 487 10.52 15.53 27.92
C HIS A 487 9.50 16.66 28.12
N PRO A 488 9.02 16.90 29.34
CA PRO A 488 8.36 18.17 29.66
C PRO A 488 9.33 19.33 29.38
N TRP A 489 8.85 20.40 28.75
CA TRP A 489 9.65 21.60 28.52
C TRP A 489 9.22 22.71 29.47
N ALA A 490 10.13 23.17 30.31
CA ALA A 490 9.82 24.20 31.29
C ALA A 490 9.39 25.52 30.63
N ALA A 491 8.37 26.17 31.18
CA ALA A 491 7.79 27.38 30.59
C ALA A 491 8.83 28.52 30.50
N GLY A 492 8.89 29.16 29.32
CA GLY A 492 9.78 30.30 29.08
C GLY A 492 11.27 29.95 28.98
N VAL A 493 11.65 28.67 29.01
CA VAL A 493 13.04 28.22 28.90
C VAL A 493 13.50 28.16 27.45
N GLY A 494 14.73 28.61 27.19
CA GLY A 494 15.33 28.72 25.87
C GLY A 494 14.73 29.82 25.01
N GLY A 495 13.96 30.75 25.59
CA GLY A 495 13.14 31.72 24.84
C GLY A 495 12.02 31.05 24.03
N ALA A 496 11.65 29.82 24.39
CA ALA A 496 10.72 29.02 23.61
C ALA A 496 9.31 29.60 23.65
N ALA A 497 8.77 29.90 22.47
CA ALA A 497 7.35 30.19 22.24
C ALA A 497 6.75 29.11 21.33
N PHE A 498 6.90 27.85 21.75
CA PHE A 498 6.41 26.72 20.97
C PHE A 498 4.91 26.82 20.70
N ARG A 499 4.50 26.36 19.52
CA ARG A 499 3.10 26.14 19.15
C ARG A 499 2.87 24.63 19.12
N PRO A 500 2.61 23.99 20.28
CA PRO A 500 2.44 22.54 20.34
C PRO A 500 1.21 22.10 19.56
N VAL A 501 1.31 20.95 18.91
CA VAL A 501 0.11 20.28 18.40
C VAL A 501 -0.64 19.63 19.57
N THR A 502 -1.97 19.61 19.48
CA THR A 502 -2.79 18.94 20.50
C THR A 502 -2.94 17.47 20.12
N VAL A 503 -2.62 16.57 21.05
CA VAL A 503 -2.69 15.12 20.86
C VAL A 503 -3.47 14.43 21.99
N PRO A 504 -4.04 13.24 21.75
CA PRO A 504 -4.61 12.41 22.81
C PRO A 504 -3.56 12.05 23.87
N SER A 505 -3.98 11.94 25.13
CA SER A 505 -3.10 11.53 26.23
C SER A 505 -2.48 10.14 25.99
N ALA A 506 -3.25 9.21 25.42
CA ALA A 506 -2.78 7.88 25.05
C ALA A 506 -1.62 7.93 24.03
N PHE A 507 -1.66 8.88 23.09
CA PHE A 507 -0.58 9.06 22.13
C PHE A 507 0.67 9.61 22.82
N LEU A 508 0.56 10.67 23.64
CA LEU A 508 1.73 11.18 24.38
C LEU A 508 2.36 10.10 25.29
N SER A 509 1.55 9.20 25.85
CA SER A 509 2.02 8.09 26.68
C SER A 509 2.73 6.96 25.94
N SER A 510 2.75 6.96 24.60
CA SER A 510 3.56 6.00 23.84
C SER A 510 5.07 6.26 23.96
N TRP A 511 5.45 7.45 24.43
CA TRP A 511 6.83 7.78 24.79
C TRP A 511 7.08 7.56 26.29
N PRO A 512 8.22 6.97 26.67
CA PRO A 512 8.66 6.98 28.07
C PRO A 512 8.79 8.41 28.59
N SER A 513 8.28 8.67 29.80
CA SER A 513 8.44 9.98 30.45
C SER A 513 9.91 10.20 30.82
N LYS A 514 10.44 11.38 30.51
CA LYS A 514 11.81 11.80 30.82
C LYS A 514 11.85 13.04 31.71
N PRO A 515 13.00 13.33 32.36
CA PRO A 515 13.18 14.58 33.09
C PRO A 515 12.95 15.81 32.22
N ALA A 516 12.48 16.89 32.83
CA ALA A 516 12.18 18.12 32.11
C ALA A 516 13.45 18.78 31.53
N VAL A 517 13.32 19.35 30.34
CA VAL A 517 14.31 20.27 29.78
C VAL A 517 14.15 21.63 30.48
N GLN A 518 15.23 22.08 31.10
CA GLN A 518 15.30 23.30 31.91
C GLN A 518 16.61 24.04 31.65
N VAL A 519 16.82 25.19 32.30
CA VAL A 519 18.09 25.92 32.20
C VAL A 519 19.26 25.01 32.62
N GLY A 520 20.26 24.94 31.75
CA GLY A 520 21.43 24.08 31.89
C GLY A 520 21.28 22.66 31.33
N SER A 521 20.10 22.27 30.85
CA SER A 521 19.95 21.05 30.02
C SER A 521 20.71 21.20 28.70
N ALA A 522 21.04 20.07 28.07
CA ALA A 522 21.68 20.06 26.75
C ALA A 522 20.80 19.38 25.70
N VAL A 523 20.71 20.00 24.53
CA VAL A 523 19.92 19.51 23.39
C VAL A 523 20.73 19.51 22.11
N LYS A 524 20.43 18.61 21.20
CA LYS A 524 20.95 18.63 19.82
C LYS A 524 19.92 18.11 18.83
N SER A 525 20.10 18.37 17.54
CA SER A 525 19.36 17.65 16.50
C SER A 525 20.06 16.34 16.13
N ASN A 526 19.32 15.40 15.56
CA ASN A 526 19.88 14.19 14.96
C ASN A 526 20.67 14.45 13.68
N THR A 527 20.49 15.62 13.05
CA THR A 527 21.17 16.04 11.81
C THR A 527 22.41 16.90 12.04
N SER A 528 22.74 17.25 13.28
CA SER A 528 23.88 18.12 13.61
C SER A 528 24.69 17.60 14.80
N ALA A 529 26.01 17.76 14.73
CA ALA A 529 26.91 17.48 15.84
C ALA A 529 26.92 18.59 16.90
N THR A 530 26.38 19.77 16.60
CA THR A 530 26.35 20.90 17.54
C THR A 530 25.43 20.61 18.71
N VAL A 531 26.01 20.55 19.91
CA VAL A 531 25.27 20.48 21.17
C VAL A 531 25.02 21.90 21.66
N TYR A 532 23.79 22.17 22.06
CA TYR A 532 23.39 23.44 22.63
C TYR A 532 23.08 23.30 24.12
N LEU A 533 23.59 24.23 24.90
CA LEU A 533 23.18 24.45 26.28
C LEU A 533 21.90 25.30 26.29
N VAL A 534 20.88 24.85 26.99
CA VAL A 534 19.61 25.55 27.13
C VAL A 534 19.74 26.62 28.20
N MET A 535 19.48 27.88 27.83
CA MET A 535 19.51 29.03 28.74
C MET A 535 18.08 29.52 29.02
N GLN A 536 17.93 30.61 29.77
CA GLN A 536 16.61 31.18 30.00
C GLN A 536 15.96 31.69 28.70
N ASN A 537 16.69 32.47 27.90
CA ASN A 537 16.12 33.20 26.75
C ASN A 537 16.60 32.70 25.38
N ASP A 538 17.58 31.79 25.35
CA ASP A 538 18.20 31.29 24.13
C ASP A 538 18.75 29.86 24.33
N ILE A 539 19.23 29.27 23.24
CA ILE A 539 20.12 28.10 23.27
C ILE A 539 21.50 28.51 22.77
N ARG A 540 22.56 28.00 23.40
CA ARG A 540 23.94 28.40 23.11
C ARG A 540 24.78 27.23 22.65
N PRO A 541 25.46 27.30 21.50
CA PRO A 541 26.33 26.21 21.08
C PRO A 541 27.50 26.05 22.06
N ILE A 542 27.86 24.80 22.35
CA ILE A 542 29.02 24.47 23.18
C ILE A 542 30.25 24.32 22.27
N ALA A 543 31.35 24.96 22.65
CA ALA A 543 32.54 25.08 21.80
C ALA A 543 33.28 23.76 21.54
N SER A 544 33.28 22.84 22.52
CA SER A 544 33.98 21.56 22.44
C SER A 544 33.41 20.54 23.43
N TRP A 545 33.74 19.26 23.23
CA TRP A 545 33.38 18.21 24.18
C TRP A 545 34.01 18.42 25.56
N ASP A 546 35.27 18.87 25.62
CA ASP A 546 35.96 19.17 26.88
C ASP A 546 35.27 20.29 27.66
N ALA A 547 34.82 21.35 26.96
CA ALA A 547 34.05 22.42 27.58
C ALA A 547 32.72 21.89 28.15
N PHE A 548 32.12 20.91 27.49
CA PHE A 548 30.88 20.31 27.97
C PHE A 548 31.10 19.39 29.18
N LEU A 549 32.15 18.57 29.17
CA LEU A 549 32.55 17.77 30.34
C LEU A 549 32.86 18.67 31.53
N ALA A 550 33.55 19.80 31.31
CA ALA A 550 33.84 20.78 32.37
C ALA A 550 32.57 21.36 33.00
N LEU A 551 31.51 21.60 32.21
CA LEU A 551 30.20 22.03 32.74
C LEU A 551 29.53 20.96 33.61
N ASN A 552 29.90 19.69 33.43
CA ASN A 552 29.30 18.54 34.11
C ASN A 552 30.27 17.80 35.06
N GLY A 553 31.31 18.49 35.54
CA GLY A 553 32.24 17.96 36.55
C GLY A 553 33.09 16.78 36.07
N GLY A 554 33.36 16.71 34.76
CA GLY A 554 34.11 15.63 34.11
C GLY A 554 33.25 14.40 33.76
N ALA A 555 32.00 14.32 34.20
CA ALA A 555 31.10 13.23 33.85
C ALA A 555 30.46 13.45 32.47
N ALA A 556 30.16 12.36 31.76
CA ALA A 556 29.44 12.42 30.49
C ALA A 556 28.03 13.02 30.70
N PRO A 557 27.70 14.17 30.08
CA PRO A 557 26.41 14.82 30.26
C PRO A 557 25.30 14.16 29.45
N ALA A 558 24.08 14.19 29.97
CA ALA A 558 22.89 13.78 29.22
C ALA A 558 22.57 14.82 28.14
N ILE A 559 22.30 14.36 26.92
CA ILE A 559 21.90 15.19 25.78
C ILE A 559 20.57 14.66 25.26
N SER A 560 19.54 15.50 25.26
CA SER A 560 18.27 15.18 24.60
C SER A 560 18.39 15.42 23.10
N VAL A 561 18.14 14.38 22.30
CA VAL A 561 18.14 14.48 20.83
C VAL A 561 16.73 14.80 20.38
N VAL A 562 16.51 16.05 19.96
CA VAL A 562 15.22 16.57 19.52
C VAL A 562 15.19 16.76 18.01
N SER A 563 14.03 17.06 17.44
CA SER A 563 13.92 17.31 16.00
C SER A 563 14.70 18.55 15.55
N PRO A 564 15.13 18.63 14.28
CA PRO A 564 15.70 19.86 13.72
C PRO A 564 14.74 21.05 13.83
N ALA A 565 13.43 20.82 13.71
CA ALA A 565 12.41 21.86 13.84
C ALA A 565 12.36 22.48 15.26
N VAL A 566 12.57 21.68 16.31
CA VAL A 566 12.68 22.19 17.69
C VAL A 566 13.87 23.12 17.82
N ILE A 567 15.05 22.69 17.35
CA ILE A 567 16.27 23.52 17.39
C ILE A 567 16.08 24.79 16.56
N ALA A 568 15.45 24.70 15.39
CA ALA A 568 15.17 25.85 14.53
C ALA A 568 14.26 26.90 15.20
N ALA A 569 13.27 26.47 15.99
CA ALA A 569 12.32 27.35 16.67
C ALA A 569 12.89 28.14 17.86
N LEU A 570 14.03 27.74 18.42
CA LEU A 570 14.63 28.36 19.59
C LEU A 570 15.59 29.51 19.20
N PRO A 571 15.57 30.68 19.86
CA PRO A 571 16.58 31.73 19.67
C PRO A 571 18.01 31.21 19.92
N LYS A 572 18.98 31.63 19.09
CA LYS A 572 20.38 31.22 19.23
C LYS A 572 21.17 32.35 19.89
N GLY A 573 21.79 32.03 21.00
CA GLY A 573 22.72 32.91 21.70
C GLY A 573 24.17 32.70 21.24
N PRO A 574 25.11 33.48 21.80
CA PRO A 574 26.53 33.31 21.51
C PRO A 574 27.06 31.99 22.09
N VAL A 575 28.24 31.54 21.66
CA VAL A 575 28.89 30.30 22.15
C VAL A 575 29.02 30.34 23.68
N ALA A 576 28.57 29.28 24.35
CA ALA A 576 28.58 29.20 25.81
C ALA A 576 30.00 29.38 26.38
N LEU A 577 30.11 30.07 27.53
CA LEU A 577 31.37 30.20 28.25
C LEU A 577 31.57 29.02 29.20
N THR A 578 32.83 28.66 29.45
CA THR A 578 33.18 27.59 30.38
C THR A 578 32.99 28.06 31.83
N SER A 579 32.11 27.39 32.58
CA SER A 579 31.88 27.69 34.00
C SER A 579 33.17 27.59 34.81
N GLY A 580 33.34 28.47 35.80
CA GLY A 580 34.51 28.49 36.70
C GLY A 580 35.77 29.10 36.07
N THR A 581 35.70 29.58 34.83
CA THR A 581 36.80 30.27 34.16
C THR A 581 36.74 31.78 34.43
N LEU A 582 37.89 32.41 34.60
CA LEU A 582 38.04 33.86 34.67
C LEU A 582 38.14 34.41 33.25
N VAL A 583 37.27 35.36 32.91
CA VAL A 583 37.12 35.87 31.55
C VAL A 583 37.18 37.39 31.52
N ARG A 584 37.77 37.92 30.45
CA ARG A 584 37.63 39.34 30.07
C ARG A 584 37.49 39.48 28.56
N ASN A 585 37.01 40.64 28.13
CA ASN A 585 37.11 41.07 26.73
C ASN A 585 38.37 41.90 26.51
N GLU A 586 38.60 42.26 25.25
CA GLU A 586 39.73 43.11 24.85
C GLU A 586 39.48 44.60 25.17
N THR A 587 38.21 45.00 25.28
CA THR A 587 37.77 46.39 25.43
C THR A 587 37.67 46.87 26.88
N SER A 588 37.68 45.96 27.87
CA SER A 588 37.61 46.28 29.31
C SER A 588 38.68 45.56 30.13
N ALA A 589 39.17 46.25 31.15
CA ALA A 589 40.07 45.66 32.14
C ALA A 589 39.33 44.83 33.21
N THR A 590 38.00 44.91 33.29
CA THR A 590 37.22 44.16 34.27
C THR A 590 37.23 42.67 33.94
N VAL A 591 37.63 41.85 34.92
CA VAL A 591 37.61 40.39 34.83
C VAL A 591 36.40 39.86 35.57
N TYR A 592 35.79 38.81 35.02
CA TYR A 592 34.61 38.16 35.59
C TYR A 592 34.87 36.67 35.78
N LEU A 593 34.33 36.10 36.85
CA LEU A 593 34.15 34.66 37.00
C LEU A 593 32.87 34.24 36.25
N VAL A 594 32.96 33.27 35.36
CA VAL A 594 31.77 32.65 34.73
C VAL A 594 31.08 31.78 35.77
N ASN A 595 29.91 32.23 36.25
CA ASN A 595 29.20 31.58 37.34
C ASN A 595 28.14 30.61 36.80
N GLY A 596 28.58 29.39 36.50
CA GLY A 596 27.69 28.35 35.99
C GLY A 596 27.16 28.70 34.61
N VAL A 597 25.84 28.60 34.48
CA VAL A 597 25.11 28.88 33.23
C VAL A 597 24.18 30.08 33.38
N THR A 598 24.25 30.80 34.49
CA THR A 598 23.26 31.84 34.81
C THR A 598 23.80 33.26 34.68
N ASN A 599 24.99 33.55 35.20
CA ASN A 599 25.52 34.92 35.24
C ASN A 599 27.06 34.96 35.25
N LYS A 600 27.62 36.17 35.34
CA LYS A 600 29.06 36.42 35.52
C LYS A 600 29.31 37.30 36.74
N ILE A 601 30.33 37.01 37.53
CA ILE A 601 30.62 37.72 38.78
C ILE A 601 31.91 38.55 38.65
N PRO A 602 31.85 39.88 38.72
CA PRO A 602 33.05 40.72 38.74
C PRO A 602 33.81 40.62 40.06
N PHE A 603 35.11 40.91 40.05
CA PHE A 603 35.96 40.88 41.24
C PHE A 603 37.07 41.93 41.21
N GLY A 604 37.54 42.34 42.40
CA GLY A 604 38.52 43.42 42.55
C GLY A 604 39.99 42.97 42.50
N SER A 605 40.28 41.72 42.83
CA SER A 605 41.62 41.14 42.77
C SER A 605 41.55 39.64 42.47
N PHE A 606 42.66 39.04 42.04
CA PHE A 606 42.72 37.60 41.77
C PHE A 606 42.76 36.74 43.04
N ASP A 607 42.89 37.34 44.24
CA ASP A 607 43.01 36.57 45.48
C ASP A 607 41.72 35.79 45.81
N PRO A 608 40.50 36.37 45.83
CA PRO A 608 39.28 35.61 46.09
C PRO A 608 39.00 34.45 45.12
N PRO A 609 39.07 34.62 43.78
CA PRO A 609 38.85 33.51 42.86
C PRO A 609 39.93 32.43 42.99
N ASN A 610 41.21 32.80 43.12
CA ASN A 610 42.29 31.82 43.31
C ASN A 610 42.13 31.06 44.63
N ALA A 611 41.72 31.73 45.71
CA ALA A 611 41.45 31.10 47.00
C ALA A 611 40.30 30.08 46.91
N ALA A 612 39.35 30.27 45.99
CA ALA A 612 38.27 29.32 45.70
C ALA A 612 38.65 28.23 44.69
N GLY A 613 39.87 28.28 44.13
CA GLY A 613 40.38 27.33 43.14
C GLY A 613 40.14 27.72 41.68
N PHE A 614 39.60 28.91 41.41
CA PHE A 614 39.38 29.41 40.05
C PHE A 614 40.62 30.10 39.52
N THR A 615 41.46 29.37 38.77
CA THR A 615 42.75 29.87 38.28
C THR A 615 42.83 29.98 36.75
N GLN A 616 41.89 29.35 36.03
CA GLN A 616 41.88 29.35 34.57
C GLN A 616 41.44 30.71 34.05
N PHE A 617 42.23 31.31 33.16
CA PHE A 617 41.97 32.63 32.59
C PHE A 617 41.91 32.57 31.06
N THR A 618 40.94 33.26 30.44
CA THR A 618 40.82 33.32 28.98
C THR A 618 40.20 34.65 28.50
N TYR A 619 40.38 34.94 27.22
CA TYR A 619 39.77 36.08 26.52
C TYR A 619 38.51 35.64 25.79
N THR A 620 37.54 36.54 25.66
CA THR A 620 36.31 36.27 24.90
C THR A 620 35.74 37.54 24.29
N THR A 621 34.74 37.40 23.42
CA THR A 621 34.12 38.54 22.73
C THR A 621 33.13 39.29 23.62
N ASP A 622 32.88 40.55 23.28
CA ASP A 622 31.87 41.40 23.96
C ASP A 622 30.49 40.73 23.94
N ASP A 623 30.09 40.16 22.81
CA ASP A 623 28.82 39.46 22.66
C ASP A 623 28.68 38.26 23.61
N ARG A 624 29.74 37.45 23.75
CA ARG A 624 29.73 36.29 24.67
C ARG A 624 29.63 36.73 26.12
N LEU A 625 30.28 37.82 26.50
CA LEU A 625 30.18 38.40 27.84
C LEU A 625 28.83 39.07 28.11
N ALA A 626 28.27 39.78 27.12
CA ALA A 626 26.96 40.41 27.20
C ALA A 626 25.84 39.37 27.38
N GLY A 627 26.02 38.17 26.85
CA GLY A 627 25.10 37.05 27.03
C GLY A 627 24.93 36.57 28.48
N TYR A 628 25.81 36.93 29.42
CA TYR A 628 25.67 36.56 30.83
C TYR A 628 25.35 37.81 31.66
N PRO A 629 24.21 37.88 32.37
CA PRO A 629 23.94 38.96 33.31
C PRO A 629 25.09 39.17 34.29
N THR A 630 25.38 40.41 34.66
CA THR A 630 26.44 40.71 35.64
C THR A 630 25.85 40.65 37.05
N SER A 631 26.49 39.92 37.96
CA SER A 631 26.16 39.93 39.39
C SER A 631 26.33 41.34 39.95
N GLY A 632 25.34 41.80 40.74
CA GLY A 632 25.43 43.06 41.49
C GLY A 632 26.38 42.98 42.69
N THR A 633 26.79 41.79 43.09
CA THR A 633 27.73 41.54 44.21
C THR A 633 29.07 41.08 43.65
N LEU A 634 30.16 41.72 44.09
CA LEU A 634 31.52 41.31 43.73
C LEU A 634 31.86 39.95 44.37
N LEU A 635 32.65 39.14 43.67
CA LEU A 635 33.27 37.95 44.28
C LEU A 635 34.24 38.42 45.37
N ASN A 636 34.04 37.90 46.57
CA ASN A 636 34.92 38.04 47.71
C ASN A 636 35.21 36.64 48.28
N TYR A 637 35.80 36.54 49.46
CA TYR A 637 36.08 35.26 50.10
C TYR A 637 34.84 34.52 50.60
N GLY A 638 33.65 35.15 50.61
CA GLY A 638 32.39 34.51 50.98
C GLY A 638 31.57 34.10 49.76
N VAL A 639 31.12 32.85 49.70
CA VAL A 639 30.25 32.33 48.63
C VAL A 639 29.09 31.51 49.19
N LEU A 640 27.96 31.52 48.49
CA LEU A 640 26.76 30.73 48.81
C LEU A 640 26.54 29.65 47.76
N CYS A 641 26.25 28.44 48.23
CA CYS A 641 25.72 27.37 47.41
C CYS A 641 24.37 26.92 47.95
N GLY A 642 23.29 27.26 47.24
CA GLY A 642 21.95 27.25 47.81
C GLY A 642 21.90 28.18 49.03
N THR A 643 21.55 27.65 50.19
CA THR A 643 21.53 28.40 51.47
C THR A 643 22.82 28.23 52.30
N GLN A 644 23.71 27.30 51.93
CA GLN A 644 24.92 27.01 52.69
C GLN A 644 26.01 28.05 52.39
N LYS A 645 26.54 28.65 53.46
CA LYS A 645 27.66 29.59 53.42
C LYS A 645 28.99 28.86 53.35
N TYR A 646 29.88 29.38 52.54
CA TYR A 646 31.26 28.91 52.43
C TYR A 646 32.23 30.09 52.42
N VAL A 647 33.45 29.85 52.90
CA VAL A 647 34.59 30.75 52.69
C VAL A 647 35.64 30.11 51.79
N SER A 648 36.28 30.90 50.93
CA SER A 648 37.30 30.42 50.01
C SER A 648 38.71 30.55 50.57
N ALA A 649 39.43 29.44 50.62
CA ALA A 649 40.81 29.37 51.10
C ALA A 649 41.54 28.17 50.48
N GLY A 650 42.86 28.29 50.29
CA GLY A 650 43.70 27.17 49.85
C GLY A 650 43.31 26.51 48.51
N GLY A 651 42.57 27.19 47.64
CA GLY A 651 42.10 26.64 46.37
C GLY A 651 40.81 25.82 46.49
N SER A 652 40.08 25.94 47.60
CA SER A 652 38.81 25.24 47.86
C SER A 652 37.82 26.17 48.58
N ILE A 653 36.57 25.73 48.68
CA ILE A 653 35.57 26.37 49.53
C ILE A 653 35.32 25.52 50.77
N HIS A 654 35.14 26.18 51.92
CA HIS A 654 35.04 25.55 53.25
C HIS A 654 33.69 25.89 53.87
N ALA A 655 32.91 24.89 54.25
CA ALA A 655 31.55 25.14 54.77
C ALA A 655 31.62 25.87 56.10
N VAL A 656 30.86 26.96 56.22
CA VAL A 656 30.77 27.74 57.46
C VAL A 656 29.54 27.29 58.23
N GLY A 657 29.78 26.66 59.39
CA GLY A 657 28.72 26.31 60.32
C GLY A 657 27.96 27.55 60.81
N THR A 658 26.70 27.37 61.20
CA THR A 658 25.83 28.48 61.63
C THR A 658 26.41 29.27 62.81
N SER A 659 27.09 28.59 63.75
CA SER A 659 27.79 29.20 64.89
C SER A 659 29.03 30.01 64.51
N LEU A 660 29.68 29.69 63.38
CA LEU A 660 30.88 30.38 62.89
C LEU A 660 30.57 31.50 61.91
N ALA A 661 29.32 31.63 61.45
CA ALA A 661 28.94 32.60 60.43
C ALA A 661 29.26 34.06 60.81
N ALA A 662 29.17 34.41 62.11
CA ALA A 662 29.52 35.74 62.61
C ALA A 662 31.04 36.00 62.64
N GLN A 663 31.86 34.95 62.67
CA GLN A 663 33.32 35.05 62.71
C GLN A 663 33.95 35.29 61.34
N TYR A 664 33.20 35.03 60.26
CA TYR A 664 33.59 35.25 58.88
C TYR A 664 32.78 36.38 58.24
N PRO A 665 33.13 37.66 58.51
CA PRO A 665 32.34 38.84 58.15
C PRO A 665 32.44 39.24 56.67
N PHE A 666 32.51 38.25 55.76
CA PHE A 666 32.54 38.51 54.33
C PHE A 666 31.14 38.77 53.76
N THR A 667 31.10 39.51 52.66
CA THR A 667 29.91 39.52 51.80
C THR A 667 29.87 38.21 51.03
N TYR A 668 28.72 37.54 51.02
CA TYR A 668 28.55 36.25 50.38
C TYR A 668 27.87 36.44 49.01
N VAL A 669 28.55 36.03 47.94
CA VAL A 669 27.97 36.03 46.59
C VAL A 669 27.37 34.67 46.26
N GLN A 670 26.21 34.66 45.60
CA GLN A 670 25.55 33.42 45.20
C GLN A 670 26.28 32.78 44.02
N LEU A 671 26.81 31.59 44.22
CA LEU A 671 27.23 30.73 43.12
C LEU A 671 26.02 29.98 42.59
N ASP A 672 25.99 29.82 41.28
CA ASP A 672 25.05 28.95 40.58
C ASP A 672 25.23 27.50 41.06
N SER A 673 24.12 26.78 41.20
CA SER A 673 24.07 25.33 41.36
C SER A 673 25.07 24.53 40.51
N PHE A 674 25.34 24.94 39.26
CA PHE A 674 26.34 24.31 38.39
C PHE A 674 27.74 24.52 38.95
N LEU A 675 28.15 25.77 39.18
CA LEU A 675 29.48 26.07 39.70
C LEU A 675 29.68 25.51 41.12
N CYS A 676 28.64 25.48 41.94
CA CYS A 676 28.63 24.87 43.27
C CYS A 676 28.93 23.37 43.31
N ARG A 677 28.65 22.65 42.21
CA ARG A 677 29.01 21.24 42.08
C ARG A 677 30.45 21.05 41.61
N LEU A 678 30.99 22.02 40.88
CA LEU A 678 32.33 21.96 40.28
C LEU A 678 33.42 22.41 41.24
N VAL A 679 33.12 23.35 42.12
CA VAL A 679 34.09 23.91 43.06
C VAL A 679 34.52 22.88 44.11
N THR A 680 35.83 22.76 44.31
CA THR A 680 36.42 21.84 45.29
C THR A 680 36.01 22.23 46.70
N LYS A 681 35.50 21.27 47.46
CA LYS A 681 35.14 21.46 48.87
C LYS A 681 36.24 20.89 49.77
N GLY A 682 36.81 21.76 50.61
CA GLY A 682 37.80 21.37 51.60
C GLY A 682 37.14 20.91 52.89
N ILE A 683 37.93 20.86 53.97
CA ILE A 683 37.40 20.69 55.33
C ILE A 683 36.43 21.81 55.69
N ASP A 684 35.56 21.59 56.67
CA ASP A 684 34.71 22.66 57.21
C ASP A 684 35.56 23.79 57.79
N ALA A 685 35.04 25.02 57.70
CA ALA A 685 35.72 26.18 58.24
C ALA A 685 35.78 26.09 59.77
N THR A 686 36.92 26.46 60.35
CA THR A 686 37.16 26.45 61.80
C THR A 686 37.31 27.89 62.30
N PRO A 687 37.30 28.18 63.61
CA PRO A 687 37.61 29.51 64.11
C PRO A 687 39.12 29.83 64.03
N PHE A 688 39.93 29.03 63.33
CA PHE A 688 41.38 29.22 63.25
C PHE A 688 41.84 29.40 61.80
N ILE A 689 42.62 30.45 61.56
CA ILE A 689 43.22 30.72 60.25
C ILE A 689 44.73 30.89 60.38
N ARG A 690 45.47 30.53 59.33
CA ARG A 690 46.93 30.68 59.28
C ARG A 690 47.35 31.43 58.02
N THR A 691 48.13 32.48 58.18
CA THR A 691 48.70 33.26 57.07
C THR A 691 50.04 32.67 56.59
N PRO A 692 50.53 33.02 55.38
CA PRO A 692 51.74 32.42 54.82
C PRO A 692 53.03 32.73 55.61
N ASP A 693 53.05 33.82 56.37
CA ASP A 693 54.12 34.17 57.31
C ASP A 693 54.19 33.24 58.54
N GLY A 694 53.22 32.32 58.67
CA GLY A 694 53.12 31.36 59.76
C GLY A 694 52.26 31.80 60.93
N THR A 695 51.76 33.04 60.95
CA THR A 695 50.93 33.55 62.03
C THR A 695 49.58 32.82 62.06
N ILE A 696 49.20 32.32 63.24
CA ILE A 696 47.88 31.69 63.47
C ILE A 696 46.99 32.70 64.19
N TYR A 697 45.76 32.84 63.74
CA TYR A 697 44.74 33.67 64.38
C TYR A 697 43.57 32.83 64.85
N TYR A 698 43.04 33.17 66.03
CA TYR A 698 41.72 32.76 66.49
C TYR A 698 40.68 33.82 66.08
N LEU A 699 39.53 33.37 65.60
CA LEU A 699 38.43 34.22 65.16
C LEU A 699 37.36 34.28 66.26
N ASP A 700 37.05 35.49 66.71
CA ASP A 700 36.01 35.73 67.71
C ASP A 700 35.28 37.05 67.44
N GLY A 701 33.94 37.03 67.52
CA GLY A 701 33.11 38.22 67.29
C GLY A 701 33.36 38.95 65.96
N GLY A 702 33.78 38.23 64.91
CA GLY A 702 34.14 38.82 63.61
C GLY A 702 35.50 39.52 63.59
N LYS A 703 36.36 39.28 64.58
CA LYS A 703 37.73 39.80 64.66
C LYS A 703 38.74 38.65 64.69
N LYS A 704 39.94 38.90 64.18
CA LYS A 704 41.08 37.98 64.26
C LYS A 704 42.00 38.38 65.41
N HIS A 705 42.43 37.41 66.19
CA HIS A 705 43.29 37.58 67.35
C HIS A 705 44.54 36.72 67.14
N ALA A 706 45.72 37.34 67.08
CA ALA A 706 46.96 36.60 66.87
C ALA A 706 47.22 35.68 68.07
N ILE A 707 47.54 34.42 67.80
CA ILE A 707 47.89 33.43 68.81
C ILE A 707 49.39 33.49 69.05
N SER A 708 49.77 33.74 70.31
CA SER A 708 51.15 34.01 70.72
C SER A 708 52.12 32.81 70.62
N SER A 709 51.61 31.56 70.62
CA SER A 709 52.44 30.36 70.53
C SER A 709 51.68 29.13 70.04
N MET A 710 52.39 28.11 69.55
CA MET A 710 51.78 26.83 69.14
C MET A 710 51.15 26.07 70.32
N ALA A 711 51.69 26.23 71.53
CA ALA A 711 51.10 25.66 72.74
C ALA A 711 49.70 26.26 73.01
N ARG A 712 49.56 27.58 72.85
CA ARG A 712 48.28 28.28 72.97
C ARG A 712 47.28 27.87 71.88
N PHE A 713 47.76 27.66 70.65
CA PHE A 713 46.92 27.13 69.58
C PHE A 713 46.38 25.73 69.93
N ASN A 714 47.23 24.82 70.39
CA ASN A 714 46.81 23.45 70.75
C ASN A 714 45.79 23.45 71.90
N GLU A 715 45.92 24.38 72.85
CA GLU A 715 44.96 24.57 73.94
C GLU A 715 43.59 25.06 73.41
N LEU A 716 43.59 26.13 72.60
CA LEU A 716 42.36 26.75 72.10
C LEU A 716 41.66 25.91 71.04
N SER A 717 42.42 25.21 70.19
CA SER A 717 41.87 24.47 69.07
C SER A 717 41.23 23.16 69.46
N ALA A 718 41.62 22.58 70.61
CA ALA A 718 41.18 21.27 71.03
C ALA A 718 41.29 20.21 69.90
N GLY A 719 42.34 20.32 69.07
CA GLY A 719 42.61 19.43 67.94
C GLY A 719 41.95 19.84 66.61
N GLN A 720 41.22 20.95 66.55
CA GLN A 720 40.69 21.49 65.30
C GLN A 720 41.82 22.02 64.39
N PRO A 721 41.75 21.79 63.07
CA PRO A 721 42.72 22.34 62.14
C PRO A 721 42.54 23.86 61.95
N PHE A 722 43.55 24.53 61.42
CA PHE A 722 43.43 25.88 60.88
C PHE A 722 43.21 25.85 59.36
N LEU A 723 42.55 26.87 58.81
CA LEU A 723 42.53 27.12 57.38
C LEU A 723 43.77 27.91 56.95
N ASN A 724 44.50 27.44 55.93
CA ASN A 724 45.57 28.25 55.33
C ASN A 724 44.94 29.30 54.40
N VAL A 725 45.13 30.57 54.74
CA VAL A 725 44.48 31.69 54.06
C VAL A 725 45.50 32.65 53.45
N THR A 726 45.09 33.43 52.46
CA THR A 726 45.93 34.48 51.88
C THR A 726 46.03 35.69 52.82
N PRO A 727 47.06 36.56 52.69
CA PRO A 727 47.11 37.81 53.43
C PRO A 727 45.87 38.68 53.20
N GLY A 728 45.35 38.70 51.96
CA GLY A 728 44.12 39.39 51.60
C GLY A 728 42.90 38.89 52.39
N PHE A 729 42.73 37.56 52.50
CA PHE A 729 41.67 36.96 53.32
C PHE A 729 41.76 37.41 54.77
N ALA A 730 42.94 37.27 55.39
CA ALA A 730 43.13 37.65 56.78
C ALA A 730 42.89 39.15 56.97
N SER A 731 43.34 40.00 56.05
CA SER A 731 43.12 41.46 56.09
C SER A 731 41.65 41.87 56.04
N GLY A 732 40.80 41.06 55.39
CA GLY A 732 39.35 41.26 55.35
C GLY A 732 38.64 41.01 56.68
N ILE A 733 39.34 40.46 57.69
CA ILE A 733 38.85 40.31 59.06
C ILE A 733 39.55 41.34 59.97
N PRO A 734 38.80 42.22 60.65
CA PRO A 734 39.36 43.22 61.57
C PRO A 734 40.21 42.60 62.68
N SER A 735 41.29 43.28 63.09
CA SER A 735 42.14 42.80 64.20
C SER A 735 41.51 43.09 65.57
N GLY A 736 41.55 42.11 66.46
CA GLY A 736 41.32 42.28 67.90
C GLY A 736 42.64 42.30 68.69
N ALA A 737 42.55 42.48 70.02
CA ALA A 737 43.73 42.36 70.89
C ALA A 737 44.29 40.93 70.87
N ALA A 738 45.61 40.74 70.95
CA ALA A 738 46.21 39.41 70.95
C ALA A 738 45.71 38.53 72.12
N THR A 739 45.64 37.21 71.91
CA THR A 739 45.03 36.21 72.82
C THR A 739 45.95 35.05 73.19
#